data_AF-A0A7X3WHB0-F1
#
_entry.id   AF-A0A7X3WHB0-F1
#
_cell.length_a   1.000
_cell.length_b   1.000
_cell.length_c   1.000
_cell.angle_alpha   90.00
_cell.angle_beta   90.00
_cell.angle_gamma   90.00
#
_symmetry.space_group_name_H-M   'P 1'
#
loop_
_entity.id
_entity.type
_entity.pdbx_description
1 polymer ?
#
loop_
_entity_poly.entity_id
_entity_poly.type
_entity_poly.pdbx_seq_one_letter_code
_entity_poly.pdbx_strand_id
1 'polypeptide(L)'
;MVTYEQWNKAIIKHIFENCEQDEIVFLNTTRETLDAIAEQEGFNVDPVESLMEAVKDKVVISDEWVCLQKVYPKSLSENNFDEEPSQVAFLALSVLAASMMERSSGASSTNYYVHLNRLLFNENRIGCPQGIKLPEIEYFWLHLKMWVKHQQDAELYLTEGAVNQKYVWYPKSQCLIRTHDRRTVYQFFRYQGFTPVSNIPDKQLERGFRMWLGSADGSARICRFFSNSSYKTLILRQVKLLLENWDGEIPPKPVQGQIHTATKIRVQFLPDNSNNEKIRYWFRRRRRYDTGCKANLFGIENLHTYASEKWFRPFPDNSDMFWNLSSQLQLQTDEIKPIVYTLKCSDIWIFRKDQECDNGWLSQQNMQMYQDHWIVFKERYVSRIKDCLSQTRAHEIESPNVIYVNGEENGWLSLKVKPTKLESFDDPNLWMLSVKSSKQITLNGGLPVKDQDGHRAYLNISLPIISVPDLGLSPEELVRIGEQTFPVNEDRIVGLDDVLDVGIHQISYGSKTRELRIIAPQRMLDYQDKTLTAKLDVDKKIIPTYSKKEPTDILEKSGVWLSGAKFFGTDIPKTRWDNVCRPPILKKDEKQSLEKPAEIISSIVKLAKEFKKNNNPVPKWSKKTIENIDNNVALRTLVEKKLRKHKQTALSYTELRRYVNRK
;
A
#
# COMPACT_ATOMS: atom_id res chain seq x y z
N MET A 1 -7.29 5.80 9.16
CA MET A 1 -7.07 6.38 7.82
C MET A 1 -6.71 7.83 8.07
N VAL A 2 -5.62 8.32 7.48
CA VAL A 2 -5.21 9.73 7.65
C VAL A 2 -6.09 10.58 6.74
N THR A 3 -6.67 11.66 7.27
CA THR A 3 -7.56 12.54 6.51
C THR A 3 -6.79 13.48 5.59
N TYR A 4 -7.51 14.17 4.69
CA TYR A 4 -6.93 15.16 3.80
C TYR A 4 -6.30 16.33 4.58
N GLU A 5 -7.02 16.84 5.58
CA GLU A 5 -6.61 17.97 6.41
C GLU A 5 -5.37 17.60 7.25
N GLN A 6 -5.31 16.37 7.77
CA GLN A 6 -4.13 15.86 8.47
C GLN A 6 -2.90 15.83 7.57
N TRP A 7 -3.04 15.33 6.34
CA TRP A 7 -1.95 15.38 5.35
C TRP A 7 -1.56 16.80 4.98
N ASN A 8 -2.53 17.69 4.79
CA ASN A 8 -2.29 19.10 4.44
C ASN A 8 -1.42 19.78 5.51
N LYS A 9 -1.84 19.69 6.77
CA LYS A 9 -1.13 20.25 7.92
C LYS A 9 0.25 19.61 8.10
N ALA A 10 0.33 18.28 8.00
CA ALA A 10 1.58 17.53 8.13
C ALA A 10 2.63 17.96 7.09
N ILE A 11 2.20 18.16 5.83
CA ILE A 11 3.08 18.60 4.76
C ILE A 11 3.54 20.04 4.99
N ILE A 12 2.64 20.94 5.39
CA ILE A 12 2.97 22.34 5.67
C ILE A 12 3.98 22.43 6.80
N LYS A 13 3.69 21.77 7.92
CA LYS A 13 4.56 21.71 9.10
C LYS A 13 5.95 21.17 8.77
N HIS A 14 6.03 20.08 8.01
CA HIS A 14 7.32 19.47 7.71
C HIS A 14 8.17 20.31 6.75
N ILE A 15 7.54 20.98 5.79
CA ILE A 15 8.26 21.63 4.69
C ILE A 15 8.50 23.12 4.96
N PHE A 16 7.56 23.82 5.60
CA PHE A 16 7.56 25.28 5.66
C PHE A 16 7.78 25.88 7.06
N GLU A 17 7.41 25.22 8.16
CA GLU A 17 7.49 25.82 9.52
C GLU A 17 8.92 26.06 10.05
N ASN A 18 9.96 25.52 9.40
CA ASN A 18 11.34 25.64 9.86
C ASN A 18 12.27 26.23 8.79
N CYS A 19 11.73 27.10 7.94
CA CYS A 19 12.50 27.76 6.90
C CYS A 19 13.23 29.00 7.45
N GLU A 20 14.42 29.26 6.92
CA GLU A 20 15.14 30.50 7.22
C GLU A 20 14.57 31.68 6.42
N GLN A 21 14.80 32.90 6.92
CA GLN A 21 14.43 34.12 6.21
C GLN A 21 15.08 34.16 4.82
N ASP A 22 14.26 34.48 3.81
CA ASP A 22 14.59 34.50 2.39
C ASP A 22 15.11 33.16 1.83
N GLU A 23 14.88 32.05 2.54
CA GLU A 23 15.22 30.72 2.03
C GLU A 23 14.36 30.36 0.82
N ILE A 24 14.98 29.82 -0.23
CA ILE A 24 14.23 29.25 -1.35
C ILE A 24 13.73 27.85 -0.96
N VAL A 25 12.42 27.64 -0.98
CA VAL A 25 11.80 26.38 -0.57
C VAL A 25 11.13 25.66 -1.73
N PHE A 26 10.99 24.34 -1.59
CA PHE A 26 10.35 23.48 -2.58
C PHE A 26 9.36 22.55 -1.87
N LEU A 27 8.18 22.34 -2.46
CA LEU A 27 7.21 21.37 -1.93
C LEU A 27 7.71 19.92 -2.02
N ASN A 28 8.66 19.64 -2.92
CA ASN A 28 9.37 18.37 -3.17
C ASN A 28 8.82 17.11 -2.47
N THR A 29 7.64 16.67 -2.89
CA THR A 29 6.93 15.54 -2.30
C THR A 29 7.33 14.24 -2.98
N THR A 30 8.45 13.65 -2.56
CA THR A 30 8.85 12.30 -2.98
C THR A 30 8.27 11.24 -2.05
N ARG A 31 8.47 9.95 -2.37
CA ARG A 31 8.11 8.88 -1.43
C ARG A 31 8.88 9.04 -0.12
N GLU A 32 10.17 9.32 -0.20
CA GLU A 32 11.04 9.45 0.96
C GLU A 32 10.62 10.66 1.82
N THR A 33 10.23 11.78 1.19
CA THR A 33 9.65 12.92 1.91
C THR A 33 8.35 12.54 2.62
N LEU A 34 7.46 11.80 1.95
CA LEU A 34 6.21 11.34 2.56
C LEU A 34 6.43 10.32 3.68
N ASP A 35 7.42 9.43 3.53
CA ASP A 35 7.82 8.48 4.56
C ASP A 35 8.35 9.24 5.80
N ALA A 36 9.17 10.28 5.63
CA ALA A 36 9.62 11.14 6.72
C ALA A 36 8.48 11.91 7.40
N ILE A 37 7.54 12.48 6.62
CA ILE A 37 6.35 13.16 7.15
C ILE A 37 5.48 12.18 7.97
N ALA A 38 5.22 11.00 7.43
CA ALA A 38 4.45 9.97 8.13
C ALA A 38 5.11 9.50 9.42
N GLU A 39 6.43 9.33 9.42
CA GLU A 39 7.20 8.98 10.61
C GLU A 39 7.14 10.09 11.67
N GLN A 40 7.30 11.35 11.26
CA GLN A 40 7.18 12.50 12.15
C GLN A 40 5.79 12.61 12.77
N GLU A 41 4.74 12.36 12.00
CA GLU A 41 3.34 12.64 12.38
C GLU A 41 2.57 11.45 12.95
N GLY A 42 3.19 10.28 13.14
CA GLY A 42 2.46 9.16 13.75
C GLY A 42 1.73 8.23 12.78
N PHE A 43 1.92 8.39 11.47
CA PHE A 43 1.09 7.74 10.46
C PHE A 43 1.54 6.29 10.22
N ASN A 44 0.91 5.35 10.91
CA ASN A 44 1.14 3.91 10.74
C ASN A 44 0.38 3.32 9.51
N VAL A 45 0.65 3.87 8.33
CA VAL A 45 0.06 3.47 7.03
C VAL A 45 1.12 3.63 5.94
N ASP A 46 0.90 3.04 4.76
CA ASP A 46 1.73 3.41 3.60
C ASP A 46 1.49 4.88 3.25
N PRO A 47 2.52 5.76 3.32
CA PRO A 47 2.31 7.21 3.22
C PRO A 47 1.79 7.66 1.86
N VAL A 48 2.28 7.03 0.79
CA VAL A 48 1.84 7.31 -0.58
C VAL A 48 0.40 6.87 -0.78
N GLU A 49 0.05 5.64 -0.41
CA GLU A 49 -1.33 5.16 -0.51
C GLU A 49 -2.27 5.98 0.38
N SER A 50 -1.84 6.36 1.58
CA SER A 50 -2.69 7.15 2.47
C SER A 50 -2.92 8.57 1.97
N LEU A 51 -1.90 9.26 1.46
CA LEU A 51 -2.07 10.59 0.85
C LEU A 51 -2.99 10.49 -0.37
N MET A 52 -2.75 9.49 -1.21
CA MET A 52 -3.59 9.21 -2.38
C MET A 52 -5.06 9.07 -1.99
N GLU A 53 -5.40 8.19 -1.05
CA GLU A 53 -6.79 7.95 -0.67
C GLU A 53 -7.41 9.18 0.01
N ALA A 54 -6.65 9.91 0.82
CA ALA A 54 -7.11 11.17 1.42
C ALA A 54 -7.44 12.23 0.38
N VAL A 55 -6.59 12.39 -0.65
CA VAL A 55 -6.86 13.31 -1.77
C VAL A 55 -8.07 12.86 -2.57
N LYS A 56 -8.18 11.56 -2.89
CA LYS A 56 -9.33 11.02 -3.63
C LYS A 56 -10.64 11.30 -2.92
N ASP A 57 -10.74 10.92 -1.64
CA ASP A 57 -11.93 11.13 -0.81
C ASP A 57 -12.37 12.61 -0.81
N LYS A 58 -11.39 13.52 -0.85
CA LYS A 58 -11.67 14.96 -0.89
C LYS A 58 -12.07 15.47 -2.27
N VAL A 59 -11.33 15.16 -3.34
CA VAL A 59 -11.46 15.85 -4.64
C VAL A 59 -12.14 15.04 -5.73
N VAL A 60 -12.22 13.71 -5.63
CA VAL A 60 -12.83 12.85 -6.66
C VAL A 60 -14.32 12.69 -6.36
N ILE A 61 -15.17 13.06 -7.33
CA ILE A 61 -16.64 12.95 -7.20
C ILE A 61 -17.17 11.69 -7.89
N SER A 62 -16.50 11.24 -8.94
CA SER A 62 -16.83 10.02 -9.67
C SER A 62 -15.56 9.40 -10.24
N ASP A 63 -15.65 8.20 -10.82
CA ASP A 63 -14.52 7.46 -11.38
C ASP A 63 -13.72 8.23 -12.45
N GLU A 64 -14.24 9.34 -12.97
CA GLU A 64 -13.54 10.18 -13.94
C GLU A 64 -13.44 11.66 -13.60
N TRP A 65 -14.13 12.12 -12.56
CA TRP A 65 -14.34 13.55 -12.33
C TRP A 65 -13.73 14.06 -11.04
N VAL A 66 -12.94 15.12 -11.15
CA VAL A 66 -12.36 15.88 -10.02
C VAL A 66 -13.12 17.18 -9.82
N CYS A 67 -13.30 17.58 -8.56
CA CYS A 67 -13.80 18.90 -8.18
C CYS A 67 -12.87 19.56 -7.17
N LEU A 68 -12.08 20.52 -7.64
CA LEU A 68 -11.12 21.26 -6.82
C LEU A 68 -11.78 22.32 -5.94
N GLN A 69 -13.06 22.64 -6.14
CA GLN A 69 -13.80 23.59 -5.30
C GLN A 69 -13.83 23.18 -3.81
N LYS A 70 -13.76 21.87 -3.53
CA LYS A 70 -13.74 21.33 -2.16
C LYS A 70 -12.46 21.63 -1.37
N VAL A 71 -11.39 22.02 -2.05
CA VAL A 71 -10.08 22.36 -1.48
C VAL A 71 -9.68 23.79 -1.81
N TYR A 72 -10.61 24.57 -2.35
CA TYR A 72 -10.41 25.96 -2.70
C TYR A 72 -10.32 26.80 -1.42
N PRO A 73 -9.37 27.75 -1.32
CA PRO A 73 -9.28 28.67 -0.19
C PRO A 73 -10.63 29.35 0.10
N LYS A 74 -11.09 29.32 1.35
CA LYS A 74 -12.40 29.87 1.75
C LYS A 74 -12.43 31.39 1.69
N SER A 75 -11.32 32.03 2.06
CA SER A 75 -11.15 33.48 2.00
C SER A 75 -10.33 33.86 0.76
N LEU A 76 -11.02 34.27 -0.29
CA LEU A 76 -10.45 34.80 -1.53
C LEU A 76 -10.18 36.31 -1.45
N SER A 77 -10.39 36.97 -0.30
CA SER A 77 -10.10 38.39 -0.22
C SER A 77 -8.62 38.59 -0.54
N GLU A 78 -8.33 39.52 -1.44
CA GLU A 78 -7.02 39.70 -2.10
C GLU A 78 -5.84 39.93 -1.14
N ASN A 79 -6.08 39.98 0.17
CA ASN A 79 -5.11 40.23 1.22
C ASN A 79 -5.11 39.21 2.37
N ASN A 80 -5.97 38.18 2.38
CA ASN A 80 -5.99 37.22 3.49
C ASN A 80 -5.07 36.03 3.21
N PHE A 81 -3.75 36.25 3.35
CA PHE A 81 -2.72 35.20 3.30
C PHE A 81 -2.40 34.65 4.70
N ASP A 82 -3.22 34.97 5.70
CA ASP A 82 -3.05 34.47 7.08
C ASP A 82 -3.61 33.05 7.24
N GLU A 83 -4.56 32.65 6.37
CA GLU A 83 -5.12 31.31 6.39
C GLU A 83 -4.16 30.27 5.79
N GLU A 84 -3.94 29.18 6.54
CA GLU A 84 -3.17 28.02 6.09
C GLU A 84 -3.76 27.44 4.78
N PRO A 85 -2.96 27.23 3.70
CA PRO A 85 -3.50 26.84 2.41
C PRO A 85 -4.11 25.45 2.43
N SER A 86 -5.41 25.34 2.12
CA SER A 86 -6.15 24.08 2.15
C SER A 86 -5.86 23.14 0.97
N GLN A 87 -5.03 23.53 0.02
CA GLN A 87 -4.78 22.79 -1.23
C GLN A 87 -3.45 22.02 -1.26
N VAL A 88 -2.61 22.13 -0.22
CA VAL A 88 -1.22 21.63 -0.23
C VAL A 88 -1.16 20.12 -0.42
N ALA A 89 -2.06 19.34 0.20
CA ALA A 89 -2.06 17.89 -0.01
C ALA A 89 -2.33 17.49 -1.48
N PHE A 90 -3.17 18.25 -2.21
CA PHE A 90 -3.39 18.03 -3.64
C PHE A 90 -2.17 18.46 -4.49
N LEU A 91 -1.55 19.59 -4.16
CA LEU A 91 -0.31 20.04 -4.80
C LEU A 91 0.83 19.04 -4.57
N ALA A 92 0.93 18.47 -3.37
CA ALA A 92 1.90 17.45 -3.02
C ALA A 92 1.70 16.16 -3.84
N LEU A 93 0.46 15.72 -4.03
CA LEU A 93 0.14 14.60 -4.93
C LEU A 93 0.53 14.90 -6.39
N SER A 94 0.36 16.16 -6.82
CA SER A 94 0.79 16.63 -8.13
C SER A 94 2.31 16.59 -8.28
N VAL A 95 3.07 17.04 -7.27
CA VAL A 95 4.54 16.93 -7.25
C VAL A 95 4.98 15.46 -7.26
N LEU A 96 4.30 14.60 -6.51
CA LEU A 96 4.56 13.17 -6.50
C LEU A 96 4.40 12.57 -7.91
N ALA A 97 3.30 12.90 -8.62
CA ALA A 97 3.10 12.49 -10.00
C ALA A 97 4.22 12.99 -10.94
N ALA A 98 4.66 14.24 -10.78
CA ALA A 98 5.76 14.81 -11.56
C ALA A 98 7.11 14.14 -11.25
N SER A 99 7.33 13.70 -10.00
CA SER A 99 8.55 13.00 -9.59
C SER A 99 8.66 11.60 -10.22
N MET A 100 7.53 11.00 -10.58
CA MET A 100 7.44 9.68 -11.24
C MET A 100 7.71 9.73 -12.75
N MET A 101 7.80 10.92 -13.36
CA MET A 101 8.03 11.06 -14.79
C MET A 101 9.39 10.47 -15.22
N GLU A 102 9.35 9.46 -16.07
CA GLU A 102 10.54 8.89 -16.72
C GLU A 102 10.89 9.61 -18.03
N ARG A 103 12.18 9.55 -18.40
CA ARG A 103 12.74 10.20 -19.60
C ARG A 103 12.45 9.42 -20.89
N SER A 104 11.88 8.22 -20.79
CA SER A 104 11.78 7.20 -21.86
C SER A 104 10.71 7.47 -22.93
N SER A 105 9.85 8.46 -22.75
CA SER A 105 8.92 8.92 -23.79
C SER A 105 9.18 10.40 -24.06
N GLY A 106 9.52 10.76 -25.30
CA GLY A 106 9.77 12.14 -25.75
C GLY A 106 8.89 13.13 -24.99
N ALA A 107 9.53 14.17 -24.42
CA ALA A 107 9.11 15.02 -23.31
C ALA A 107 7.72 15.69 -23.45
N SER A 108 6.67 14.89 -23.55
CA SER A 108 5.30 15.34 -23.63
C SER A 108 4.75 15.53 -22.22
N SER A 109 4.06 16.66 -22.02
CA SER A 109 3.21 16.93 -20.86
C SER A 109 2.27 15.77 -20.51
N THR A 110 1.97 14.93 -21.51
CA THR A 110 1.21 13.68 -21.40
C THR A 110 1.74 12.74 -20.31
N ASN A 111 3.06 12.63 -20.10
CA ASN A 111 3.59 11.69 -19.11
C ASN A 111 3.20 12.09 -17.67
N TYR A 112 3.20 13.39 -17.36
CA TYR A 112 2.76 13.90 -16.05
C TYR A 112 1.33 13.48 -15.74
N TYR A 113 0.41 13.70 -16.68
CA TYR A 113 -0.99 13.40 -16.47
C TYR A 113 -1.30 11.91 -16.39
N VAL A 114 -0.53 11.04 -17.05
CA VAL A 114 -0.65 9.59 -16.87
C VAL A 114 -0.38 9.22 -15.41
N HIS A 115 0.65 9.80 -14.80
CA HIS A 115 0.94 9.57 -13.38
C HIS A 115 -0.13 10.20 -12.48
N LEU A 116 -0.60 11.42 -12.76
CA LEU A 116 -1.64 12.06 -11.95
C LEU A 116 -2.97 11.27 -11.99
N ASN A 117 -3.43 10.83 -13.17
CA ASN A 117 -4.60 9.96 -13.28
C ASN A 117 -4.40 8.62 -12.58
N ARG A 118 -3.19 8.06 -12.61
CA ARG A 118 -2.87 6.83 -11.87
C ARG A 118 -2.97 7.04 -10.37
N LEU A 119 -2.63 8.23 -9.86
CA LEU A 119 -2.78 8.56 -8.45
C LEU A 119 -4.23 8.87 -8.07
N LEU A 120 -5.02 9.53 -8.92
CA LEU A 120 -6.40 9.91 -8.60
C LEU A 120 -7.42 8.78 -8.84
N PHE A 121 -7.28 8.01 -9.91
CA PHE A 121 -8.29 7.03 -10.34
C PHE A 121 -7.79 5.59 -10.35
N ASN A 122 -6.53 5.35 -9.98
CA ASN A 122 -5.85 4.08 -10.16
C ASN A 122 -5.74 3.61 -11.63
N GLU A 123 -5.88 4.53 -12.60
CA GLU A 123 -5.89 4.21 -14.03
C GLU A 123 -4.81 4.94 -14.85
N ASN A 124 -4.35 4.33 -15.93
CA ASN A 124 -3.35 4.90 -16.84
C ASN A 124 -3.99 5.75 -17.96
N ARG A 125 -4.76 6.76 -17.59
CA ARG A 125 -5.44 7.63 -18.57
C ARG A 125 -4.48 8.68 -19.14
N ILE A 126 -4.69 9.01 -20.40
CA ILE A 126 -3.94 10.05 -21.11
C ILE A 126 -4.69 11.38 -20.97
N GLY A 127 -3.95 12.47 -20.76
CA GLY A 127 -4.52 13.83 -20.71
C GLY A 127 -4.97 14.26 -19.31
N CYS A 128 -5.30 15.54 -19.17
CA CYS A 128 -5.73 16.12 -17.90
C CYS A 128 -6.95 15.38 -17.33
N PRO A 129 -6.98 15.07 -16.01
CA PRO A 129 -8.19 14.59 -15.34
C PRO A 129 -9.41 15.47 -15.66
N GLN A 130 -10.59 14.86 -15.89
CA GLN A 130 -11.81 15.63 -16.16
C GLN A 130 -12.23 16.42 -14.92
N GLY A 131 -12.82 17.60 -15.13
CA GLY A 131 -13.26 18.50 -14.06
C GLY A 131 -12.18 19.42 -13.50
N ILE A 132 -10.89 19.15 -13.75
CA ILE A 132 -9.82 20.10 -13.41
C ILE A 132 -9.87 21.31 -14.34
N LYS A 133 -10.01 22.51 -13.75
CA LYS A 133 -9.81 23.76 -14.47
C LYS A 133 -8.37 24.24 -14.24
N LEU A 134 -7.59 24.34 -15.31
CA LEU A 134 -6.17 24.70 -15.23
C LEU A 134 -5.90 26.02 -14.47
N PRO A 135 -6.72 27.08 -14.61
CA PRO A 135 -6.54 28.31 -13.82
C PRO A 135 -6.65 28.09 -12.30
N GLU A 136 -7.46 27.12 -11.84
CA GLU A 136 -7.59 26.80 -10.41
C GLU A 136 -6.28 26.21 -9.86
N ILE A 137 -5.59 25.37 -10.65
CA ILE A 137 -4.28 24.81 -10.25
C ILE A 137 -3.21 25.89 -10.21
N GLU A 138 -3.17 26.79 -11.21
CA GLU A 138 -2.25 27.92 -11.20
C GLU A 138 -2.49 28.80 -9.96
N TYR A 139 -3.76 29.11 -9.68
CA TYR A 139 -4.15 29.84 -8.49
C TYR A 139 -3.68 29.16 -7.20
N PHE A 140 -3.83 27.83 -7.09
CA PHE A 140 -3.35 27.07 -5.93
C PHE A 140 -1.85 27.23 -5.67
N TRP A 141 -1.03 27.23 -6.72
CA TRP A 141 0.42 27.44 -6.62
C TRP A 141 0.77 28.88 -6.23
N LEU A 142 0.09 29.87 -6.81
CA LEU A 142 0.31 31.27 -6.49
C LEU A 142 -0.10 31.59 -5.05
N HIS A 143 -1.24 31.07 -4.60
CA HIS A 143 -1.69 31.19 -3.22
C HIS A 143 -0.66 30.58 -2.26
N LEU A 144 -0.14 29.37 -2.54
CA LEU A 144 0.92 28.78 -1.72
C LEU A 144 2.19 29.63 -1.73
N LYS A 145 2.60 30.17 -2.88
CA LYS A 145 3.78 31.06 -2.97
C LYS A 145 3.60 32.32 -2.10
N MET A 146 2.44 32.96 -2.17
CA MET A 146 2.14 34.15 -1.36
C MET A 146 2.12 33.81 0.13
N TRP A 147 1.43 32.73 0.51
CA TRP A 147 1.39 32.27 1.90
C TRP A 147 2.79 31.99 2.47
N VAL A 148 3.65 31.28 1.71
CA VAL A 148 5.04 31.01 2.13
C VAL A 148 5.81 32.32 2.34
N LYS A 149 5.65 33.30 1.44
CA LYS A 149 6.35 34.59 1.57
C LYS A 149 5.83 35.42 2.75
N HIS A 150 4.52 35.41 2.99
CA HIS A 150 3.92 36.21 4.06
C HIS A 150 4.08 35.59 5.45
N GLN A 151 3.91 34.26 5.59
CA GLN A 151 3.89 33.59 6.89
C GLN A 151 5.25 33.03 7.32
N GLN A 152 6.14 32.73 6.38
CA GLN A 152 7.44 32.08 6.67
C GLN A 152 8.65 32.92 6.26
N ASP A 153 8.41 34.11 5.67
CA ASP A 153 9.42 34.96 5.04
C ASP A 153 10.37 34.21 4.08
N ALA A 154 9.87 33.14 3.44
CA ALA A 154 10.62 32.30 2.52
C ALA A 154 10.11 32.47 1.08
N GLU A 155 10.83 31.97 0.08
CA GLU A 155 10.40 32.00 -1.32
C GLU A 155 10.11 30.60 -1.87
N LEU A 156 8.85 30.31 -2.18
CA LEU A 156 8.51 29.10 -2.95
C LEU A 156 9.02 29.23 -4.39
N TYR A 157 9.92 28.33 -4.79
CA TYR A 157 10.47 28.31 -6.14
C TYR A 157 9.43 27.90 -7.18
N LEU A 158 9.04 28.79 -8.08
CA LEU A 158 8.20 28.48 -9.25
C LEU A 158 8.93 28.92 -10.52
N THR A 159 9.32 27.96 -11.38
CA THR A 159 9.94 28.31 -12.66
C THR A 159 8.92 28.94 -13.61
N GLU A 160 9.30 30.02 -14.28
CA GLU A 160 8.58 30.55 -15.45
C GLU A 160 8.79 29.61 -16.64
N GLY A 161 7.92 28.61 -16.77
CA GLY A 161 7.83 27.78 -17.97
C GLY A 161 7.11 28.50 -19.11
N ALA A 162 6.97 27.83 -20.26
CA ALA A 162 6.10 28.32 -21.33
C ALA A 162 4.69 28.60 -20.78
N VAL A 163 4.15 29.79 -21.07
CA VAL A 163 2.90 30.33 -20.49
C VAL A 163 1.75 29.32 -20.47
N ASN A 164 1.64 28.49 -21.52
CA ASN A 164 0.53 27.55 -21.70
C ASN A 164 0.71 26.18 -21.00
N GLN A 165 1.73 25.99 -20.17
CA GLN A 165 2.03 24.70 -19.53
C GLN A 165 2.34 24.81 -18.03
N LYS A 166 2.04 25.94 -17.39
CA LYS A 166 2.36 26.20 -15.97
C LYS A 166 1.89 25.08 -15.03
N TYR A 167 0.72 24.50 -15.29
CA TYR A 167 0.15 23.37 -14.53
C TYR A 167 0.97 22.07 -14.57
N VAL A 168 1.86 21.88 -15.56
CA VAL A 168 2.85 20.79 -15.57
C VAL A 168 4.19 21.29 -15.04
N TRP A 169 4.58 22.51 -15.40
CA TRP A 169 5.87 23.07 -15.04
C TRP A 169 6.02 23.31 -13.54
N TYR A 170 4.99 23.80 -12.85
CA TYR A 170 5.05 24.02 -11.41
C TYR A 170 5.26 22.73 -10.60
N PRO A 171 4.46 21.66 -10.75
CA PRO A 171 4.76 20.38 -10.08
C PRO A 171 6.15 19.84 -10.43
N LYS A 172 6.56 19.98 -11.70
CA LYS A 172 7.85 19.50 -12.19
C LYS A 172 9.04 20.32 -11.67
N SER A 173 8.86 21.62 -11.41
CA SER A 173 9.88 22.50 -10.83
C SER A 173 10.10 22.16 -9.36
N GLN A 174 9.06 21.67 -8.67
CA GLN A 174 9.16 21.22 -7.27
C GLN A 174 9.97 19.94 -7.07
N CYS A 175 10.17 19.12 -8.10
CA CYS A 175 10.94 17.87 -7.96
C CYS A 175 12.44 18.13 -8.09
N LEU A 176 13.17 18.22 -6.96
CA LEU A 176 14.63 18.37 -6.99
C LEU A 176 15.32 17.14 -7.60
N ILE A 177 14.93 15.94 -7.12
CA ILE A 177 15.44 14.65 -7.59
C ILE A 177 14.26 13.80 -8.08
N ARG A 178 14.19 13.52 -9.39
CA ARG A 178 13.14 12.66 -9.97
C ARG A 178 13.50 11.18 -9.86
N THR A 179 12.55 10.29 -10.15
CA THR A 179 12.75 8.84 -10.18
C THR A 179 13.96 8.43 -11.02
N HIS A 180 14.16 9.04 -12.19
CA HIS A 180 15.36 8.78 -13.00
C HIS A 180 16.65 9.24 -12.33
N ASP A 181 16.62 10.41 -11.68
CA ASP A 181 17.76 10.99 -10.96
C ASP A 181 18.14 10.16 -9.73
N ARG A 182 17.17 9.51 -9.05
CA ARG A 182 17.43 8.66 -7.87
C ARG A 182 18.38 7.52 -8.17
N ARG A 183 18.21 6.86 -9.32
CA ARG A 183 19.12 5.79 -9.75
C ARG A 183 20.56 6.30 -9.85
N THR A 184 20.73 7.49 -10.41
CA THR A 184 22.02 8.18 -10.52
C THR A 184 22.57 8.47 -9.12
N VAL A 185 21.75 8.97 -8.19
CA VAL A 185 22.17 9.17 -6.78
C VAL A 185 22.54 7.85 -6.07
N TYR A 186 21.86 6.74 -6.33
CA TYR A 186 22.24 5.44 -5.77
C TYR A 186 23.55 4.89 -6.35
N GLN A 187 23.83 5.18 -7.63
CA GLN A 187 25.15 4.91 -8.22
C GLN A 187 26.24 5.70 -7.50
N PHE A 188 25.97 6.95 -7.14
CA PHE A 188 26.86 7.76 -6.31
C PHE A 188 27.12 7.11 -4.93
N PHE A 189 26.07 6.66 -4.22
CA PHE A 189 26.26 6.01 -2.93
C PHE A 189 27.13 4.76 -3.01
N ARG A 190 26.88 3.92 -4.03
CA ARG A 190 27.70 2.73 -4.29
C ARG A 190 29.14 3.10 -4.64
N TYR A 191 29.35 4.14 -5.44
CA TYR A 191 30.68 4.65 -5.79
C TYR A 191 31.46 5.13 -4.56
N GLN A 192 30.79 5.79 -3.61
CA GLN A 192 31.40 6.23 -2.35
C GLN A 192 31.57 5.12 -1.32
N GLY A 193 31.06 3.91 -1.59
CA GLY A 193 31.05 2.81 -0.61
C GLY A 193 30.16 3.10 0.60
N PHE A 194 29.16 3.99 0.47
CA PHE A 194 28.21 4.22 1.54
C PHE A 194 27.34 3.00 1.77
N THR A 195 26.92 2.83 3.02
CA THR A 195 25.94 1.82 3.40
C THR A 195 24.56 2.45 3.57
N PRO A 196 23.49 1.67 3.37
CA PRO A 196 22.16 2.02 3.85
C PRO A 196 22.18 2.58 5.26
N VAL A 197 21.43 3.65 5.51
CA VAL A 197 21.27 4.24 6.86
C VAL A 197 22.59 4.81 7.44
N SER A 198 23.66 4.91 6.64
CA SER A 198 24.90 5.55 7.11
C SER A 198 24.68 7.02 7.46
N ASN A 199 25.12 7.41 8.65
CA ASN A 199 25.14 8.81 9.05
C ASN A 199 26.42 9.48 8.52
N ILE A 200 26.33 10.07 7.33
CA ILE A 200 27.45 10.77 6.68
C ILE A 200 27.38 12.26 7.03
N PRO A 201 28.48 12.87 7.54
CA PRO A 201 28.53 14.31 7.77
C PRO A 201 28.29 15.11 6.47
N ASP A 202 27.52 16.20 6.56
CA ASP A 202 27.07 16.95 5.38
C ASP A 202 28.22 17.46 4.50
N LYS A 203 29.35 17.90 5.11
CA LYS A 203 30.55 18.32 4.38
C LYS A 203 31.20 17.18 3.57
N GLN A 204 31.19 15.97 4.10
CA GLN A 204 31.72 14.79 3.42
C GLN A 204 30.80 14.38 2.27
N LEU A 205 29.49 14.38 2.52
CA LEU A 205 28.48 14.11 1.50
C LEU A 205 28.57 15.11 0.36
N GLU A 206 28.67 16.41 0.67
CA GLU A 206 28.85 17.48 -0.31
C GLU A 206 30.09 17.28 -1.17
N ARG A 207 31.25 17.03 -0.54
CA ARG A 207 32.52 16.84 -1.25
C ARG A 207 32.46 15.65 -2.19
N GLY A 208 31.99 14.50 -1.69
CA GLY A 208 31.86 13.28 -2.49
C GLY A 208 30.90 13.47 -3.65
N PHE A 209 29.74 14.08 -3.39
CA PHE A 209 28.72 14.31 -4.41
C PHE A 209 29.22 15.27 -5.49
N ARG A 210 29.91 16.34 -5.11
CA ARG A 210 30.53 17.29 -6.04
C ARG A 210 31.56 16.62 -6.95
N MET A 211 32.45 15.81 -6.39
CA MET A 211 33.47 15.09 -7.17
C MET A 211 32.82 14.14 -8.18
N TRP A 212 31.80 13.39 -7.76
CA TRP A 212 31.11 12.45 -8.62
C TRP A 212 30.26 13.13 -9.71
N LEU A 213 29.62 14.27 -9.43
CA LEU A 213 28.93 15.05 -10.47
C LEU A 213 29.90 15.55 -11.56
N GLY A 214 31.20 15.66 -11.26
CA GLY A 214 32.25 16.01 -12.21
C GLY A 214 32.70 14.87 -13.13
N SER A 215 32.41 13.61 -12.81
CA SER A 215 32.90 12.42 -13.54
C SER A 215 31.99 11.94 -14.69
N ALA A 216 31.19 12.83 -15.28
CA ALA A 216 30.24 12.56 -16.39
C ALA A 216 29.05 11.61 -16.10
N ASP A 217 28.95 11.03 -14.90
CA ASP A 217 27.85 10.14 -14.50
C ASP A 217 26.63 10.86 -13.91
N GLY A 218 26.77 12.15 -13.59
CA GLY A 218 25.71 12.98 -13.04
C GLY A 218 24.62 13.34 -14.05
N SER A 219 23.36 13.44 -13.59
CA SER A 219 22.29 13.99 -14.44
C SER A 219 22.53 15.49 -14.63
N ALA A 220 22.53 15.98 -15.89
CA ALA A 220 22.78 17.39 -16.20
C ALA A 220 21.87 18.35 -15.41
N ARG A 221 20.67 17.90 -15.03
CA ARG A 221 19.75 18.65 -14.20
C ARG A 221 20.24 18.76 -12.75
N ILE A 222 20.66 17.65 -12.15
CA ILE A 222 21.24 17.66 -10.80
C ILE A 222 22.48 18.55 -10.79
N CYS A 223 23.38 18.40 -11.78
CA CYS A 223 24.57 19.25 -11.88
C CYS A 223 24.21 20.73 -11.91
N ARG A 224 23.23 21.13 -12.73
CA ARG A 224 22.78 22.52 -12.84
C ARG A 224 22.23 23.06 -11.52
N PHE A 225 21.40 22.30 -10.82
CA PHE A 225 20.88 22.74 -9.53
C PHE A 225 21.98 22.79 -8.47
N PHE A 226 22.87 21.79 -8.44
CA PHE A 226 23.93 21.69 -7.44
C PHE A 226 25.00 22.80 -7.58
N SER A 227 25.23 23.30 -8.80
CA SER A 227 26.12 24.44 -9.05
C SER A 227 25.58 25.77 -8.51
N ASN A 228 24.29 25.87 -8.21
CA ASN A 228 23.70 27.05 -7.60
C ASN A 228 23.74 26.90 -6.07
N SER A 229 24.38 27.83 -5.38
CA SER A 229 24.56 27.81 -3.92
C SER A 229 23.24 27.70 -3.16
N SER A 230 22.18 28.35 -3.63
CA SER A 230 20.87 28.39 -2.97
C SER A 230 20.16 27.03 -3.03
N TYR A 231 20.34 26.24 -4.10
CA TYR A 231 19.71 24.91 -4.20
C TYR A 231 20.57 23.79 -3.63
N LYS A 232 21.86 24.05 -3.43
CA LYS A 232 22.83 23.03 -3.04
C LYS A 232 22.44 22.33 -1.74
N THR A 233 22.11 23.09 -0.70
CA THR A 233 21.73 22.57 0.62
C THR A 233 20.47 21.70 0.52
N LEU A 234 19.49 22.12 -0.28
CA LEU A 234 18.23 21.40 -0.48
C LEU A 234 18.43 20.07 -1.23
N ILE A 235 19.29 20.07 -2.25
CA ILE A 235 19.67 18.83 -2.95
C ILE A 235 20.40 17.90 -1.99
N LEU A 236 21.34 18.40 -1.19
CA LEU A 236 22.07 17.58 -0.22
C LEU A 236 21.14 16.98 0.82
N ARG A 237 20.17 17.77 1.33
CA ARG A 237 19.11 17.26 2.21
C ARG A 237 18.33 16.13 1.56
N GLN A 238 17.96 16.27 0.28
CA GLN A 238 17.25 15.21 -0.45
C GLN A 238 18.14 13.99 -0.72
N VAL A 239 19.43 14.19 -1.03
CA VAL A 239 20.40 13.09 -1.20
C VAL A 239 20.58 12.36 0.12
N LYS A 240 20.69 13.06 1.25
CA LYS A 240 20.77 12.45 2.59
C LYS A 240 19.53 11.64 2.92
N LEU A 241 18.34 12.20 2.66
CA LEU A 241 17.08 11.49 2.85
C LEU A 241 16.98 10.23 1.95
N LEU A 242 17.49 10.31 0.72
CA LEU A 242 17.61 9.14 -0.15
C LEU A 242 18.58 8.10 0.41
N LEU A 243 19.70 8.50 1.02
CA LEU A 243 20.67 7.58 1.65
C LEU A 243 20.08 6.87 2.88
N GLU A 244 19.34 7.61 3.72
CA GLU A 244 18.64 7.08 4.89
C GLU A 244 17.59 6.02 4.52
N ASN A 245 16.98 6.16 3.34
CA ASN A 245 15.97 5.25 2.80
C ASN A 245 16.50 4.29 1.75
N TRP A 246 17.81 4.33 1.45
CA TRP A 246 18.42 3.47 0.46
C TRP A 246 18.57 2.06 1.02
N ASP A 247 18.21 1.04 0.24
CA ASP A 247 18.30 -0.37 0.62
C ASP A 247 19.60 -1.05 0.12
N GLY A 248 20.56 -0.24 -0.35
CA GLY A 248 21.86 -0.67 -0.83
C GLY A 248 21.87 -1.06 -2.30
N GLU A 249 20.72 -1.00 -2.98
CA GLU A 249 20.61 -1.42 -4.37
C GLU A 249 20.36 -0.29 -5.34
N ILE A 250 20.85 -0.49 -6.56
CA ILE A 250 20.53 0.39 -7.68
C ILE A 250 19.42 -0.30 -8.46
N PRO A 251 18.20 0.27 -8.53
CA PRO A 251 17.12 -0.29 -9.31
C PRO A 251 17.59 -0.57 -10.75
N PRO A 252 17.20 -1.72 -11.34
CA PRO A 252 17.55 -2.04 -12.72
C PRO A 252 17.07 -0.92 -13.66
N LYS A 253 17.71 -0.78 -14.84
CA LYS A 253 17.19 0.21 -15.81
C LYS A 253 15.79 -0.27 -16.16
N PRO A 254 14.73 0.55 -16.04
CA PRO A 254 13.42 0.11 -16.47
C PRO A 254 13.54 -0.31 -17.93
N VAL A 255 13.29 -1.59 -18.19
CA VAL A 255 13.18 -2.10 -19.56
C VAL A 255 11.89 -1.53 -20.12
N GLN A 256 11.95 -0.92 -21.30
CA GLN A 256 10.82 -0.21 -21.87
C GLN A 256 9.60 -1.14 -21.94
N GLY A 257 8.52 -0.77 -21.23
CA GLY A 257 7.27 -1.54 -21.17
C GLY A 257 7.10 -2.48 -19.97
N GLN A 258 8.13 -2.66 -19.13
CA GLN A 258 8.03 -3.45 -17.89
C GLN A 258 7.99 -2.55 -16.65
N ILE A 259 7.16 -2.92 -15.67
CA ILE A 259 7.12 -2.25 -14.36
C ILE A 259 7.83 -3.16 -13.36
N HIS A 260 9.00 -2.76 -12.87
CA HIS A 260 9.69 -3.50 -11.82
C HIS A 260 9.20 -3.04 -10.44
N THR A 261 8.92 -3.97 -9.54
CA THR A 261 8.57 -3.64 -8.16
C THR A 261 9.15 -4.66 -7.17
N ALA A 262 9.66 -4.18 -6.04
CA ALA A 262 10.03 -5.06 -4.94
C ALA A 262 8.76 -5.63 -4.27
N THR A 263 8.81 -6.89 -3.87
CA THR A 263 7.73 -7.55 -3.14
C THR A 263 8.19 -8.07 -1.78
N LYS A 264 7.26 -8.16 -0.84
CA LYS A 264 7.49 -8.80 0.46
C LYS A 264 7.11 -10.27 0.39
N ILE A 265 7.83 -11.10 1.13
CA ILE A 265 7.52 -12.52 1.31
C ILE A 265 6.93 -12.72 2.70
N ARG A 266 5.87 -13.50 2.76
CA ARG A 266 5.41 -14.14 4.00
C ARG A 266 5.79 -15.61 3.92
N VAL A 267 6.48 -16.10 4.94
CA VAL A 267 6.78 -17.51 5.17
C VAL A 267 5.81 -18.02 6.22
N GLN A 268 5.25 -19.21 6.06
CA GLN A 268 4.36 -19.82 7.04
C GLN A 268 4.83 -21.25 7.31
N PHE A 269 5.01 -21.58 8.58
CA PHE A 269 5.29 -22.94 9.00
C PHE A 269 3.98 -23.67 9.24
N LEU A 270 3.86 -24.86 8.64
CA LEU A 270 2.75 -25.76 8.85
C LEU A 270 3.22 -26.97 9.63
N PRO A 271 2.50 -27.33 10.71
CA PRO A 271 2.77 -28.57 11.40
C PRO A 271 2.53 -29.71 10.42
N ASP A 272 3.56 -30.52 10.19
CA ASP A 272 3.42 -31.82 9.53
C ASP A 272 3.58 -32.91 10.58
N ASN A 273 2.84 -34.00 10.42
CA ASN A 273 2.89 -35.15 11.34
C ASN A 273 4.25 -35.87 11.30
N SER A 274 5.12 -35.50 10.38
CA SER A 274 6.42 -36.12 10.08
C SER A 274 7.59 -35.51 10.86
N ASN A 275 7.35 -34.64 11.85
CA ASN A 275 8.36 -33.80 12.51
C ASN A 275 9.11 -32.82 11.57
N ASN A 276 8.81 -32.82 10.26
CA ASN A 276 9.36 -31.88 9.31
C ASN A 276 8.38 -30.73 9.12
N GLU A 277 8.71 -29.54 9.62
CA GLU A 277 7.89 -28.36 9.38
C GLU A 277 7.79 -28.08 7.87
N LYS A 278 6.58 -28.07 7.33
CA LYS A 278 6.35 -27.67 5.94
C LYS A 278 6.34 -26.16 5.85
N ILE A 279 7.19 -25.62 4.99
CA ILE A 279 7.30 -24.17 4.82
C ILE A 279 6.54 -23.75 3.56
N ARG A 280 5.54 -22.89 3.74
CA ARG A 280 4.82 -22.23 2.64
C ARG A 280 5.21 -20.78 2.50
N TYR A 281 5.14 -20.28 1.28
CA TYR A 281 5.59 -18.93 0.97
C TYR A 281 4.56 -18.20 0.16
N TRP A 282 4.28 -16.98 0.57
CA TRP A 282 3.29 -16.09 0.00
C TRP A 282 3.98 -14.81 -0.44
N PHE A 283 3.59 -14.29 -1.59
CA PHE A 283 4.15 -13.04 -2.12
C PHE A 283 3.10 -11.96 -2.00
N ARG A 284 3.48 -10.80 -1.46
CA ARG A 284 2.52 -9.72 -1.26
C ARG A 284 2.09 -9.17 -2.61
N ARG A 285 0.79 -9.18 -2.85
CA ARG A 285 0.15 -8.58 -4.02
C ARG A 285 0.00 -7.09 -3.78
N ARG A 286 0.38 -6.26 -4.76
CA ARG A 286 -0.03 -4.85 -4.75
C ARG A 286 -1.49 -4.76 -5.16
N ARG A 287 -2.29 -4.03 -4.37
CA ARG A 287 -3.77 -3.99 -4.36
C ARG A 287 -4.48 -3.74 -5.70
N ARG A 288 -3.75 -3.44 -6.79
CA ARG A 288 -4.30 -2.95 -8.06
C ARG A 288 -4.46 -4.00 -9.16
N TYR A 289 -4.08 -5.26 -8.93
CA TYR A 289 -4.03 -6.25 -10.01
C TYR A 289 -4.71 -7.56 -9.57
N ASP A 290 -5.86 -7.88 -10.19
CA ASP A 290 -6.60 -9.13 -10.00
C ASP A 290 -6.15 -10.24 -10.99
N THR A 291 -5.02 -10.04 -11.67
CA THR A 291 -4.52 -10.94 -12.70
C THR A 291 -3.56 -11.99 -12.13
N GLY A 292 -3.49 -13.14 -12.81
CA GLY A 292 -2.50 -14.18 -12.54
C GLY A 292 -1.08 -13.71 -12.87
N CYS A 293 -0.09 -14.34 -12.23
CA CYS A 293 1.32 -14.09 -12.51
C CYS A 293 2.01 -15.36 -13.00
N LYS A 294 2.86 -15.24 -14.01
CA LYS A 294 3.88 -16.24 -14.36
C LYS A 294 5.08 -16.11 -13.43
N ALA A 295 5.53 -17.20 -12.84
CA ALA A 295 6.82 -17.24 -12.17
C ALA A 295 7.83 -17.81 -13.17
N ASN A 296 8.85 -17.02 -13.56
CA ASN A 296 9.89 -17.51 -14.48
C ASN A 296 10.79 -18.58 -13.84
N LEU A 297 10.74 -18.71 -12.52
CA LEU A 297 11.34 -19.82 -11.77
C LEU A 297 10.21 -20.73 -11.25
N PHE A 298 10.53 -22.02 -11.08
CA PHE A 298 9.66 -23.11 -10.60
C PHE A 298 8.85 -23.89 -11.65
N GLY A 299 8.91 -23.55 -12.94
CA GLY A 299 8.08 -24.22 -13.95
C GLY A 299 6.57 -24.05 -13.68
N ILE A 300 6.20 -23.07 -12.85
CA ILE A 300 4.82 -22.74 -12.50
C ILE A 300 4.34 -21.70 -13.51
N GLU A 301 3.54 -22.17 -14.46
CA GLU A 301 3.01 -21.30 -15.50
C GLU A 301 2.02 -20.26 -14.97
N ASN A 302 1.35 -20.50 -13.83
CA ASN A 302 0.33 -19.59 -13.31
C ASN A 302 0.24 -19.58 -11.77
N LEU A 303 0.46 -18.42 -11.16
CA LEU A 303 0.11 -18.13 -9.78
C LEU A 303 -1.32 -17.59 -9.72
N HIS A 304 -2.17 -18.30 -8.98
CA HIS A 304 -3.56 -17.90 -8.75
C HIS A 304 -3.67 -16.97 -7.52
N THR A 305 -4.70 -16.15 -7.53
CA THR A 305 -5.08 -15.27 -6.40
C THR A 305 -6.40 -15.73 -5.79
N TYR A 306 -6.60 -15.48 -4.49
CA TYR A 306 -7.93 -15.50 -3.89
C TYR A 306 -8.50 -14.07 -3.88
N ALA A 307 -9.78 -13.91 -4.23
CA ALA A 307 -10.43 -12.61 -4.44
C ALA A 307 -10.51 -11.71 -3.18
N SER A 308 -10.13 -12.21 -2.00
CA SER A 308 -10.09 -11.46 -0.74
C SER A 308 -8.67 -11.21 -0.22
N GLU A 309 -7.63 -11.80 -0.82
CA GLU A 309 -6.31 -11.85 -0.21
C GLU A 309 -5.34 -10.82 -0.80
N LYS A 310 -4.52 -10.23 0.10
CA LYS A 310 -3.40 -9.34 -0.24
C LYS A 310 -2.15 -10.11 -0.71
N TRP A 311 -2.29 -11.41 -0.96
CA TRP A 311 -1.19 -12.35 -1.16
C TRP A 311 -1.48 -13.26 -2.35
N PHE A 312 -0.44 -13.61 -3.11
CA PHE A 312 -0.52 -14.67 -4.12
C PHE A 312 -0.54 -16.05 -3.44
N ARG A 313 -1.26 -17.02 -4.04
CA ARG A 313 -1.36 -18.40 -3.52
C ARG A 313 0.05 -18.97 -3.21
N PRO A 314 0.19 -19.74 -2.13
CA PRO A 314 1.49 -20.22 -1.73
C PRO A 314 2.05 -21.20 -2.75
N PHE A 315 3.37 -21.16 -2.91
CA PHE A 315 4.09 -22.12 -3.72
C PHE A 315 3.93 -23.53 -3.13
N PRO A 316 3.76 -24.57 -3.97
CA PRO A 316 3.66 -25.94 -3.49
C PRO A 316 4.94 -26.40 -2.77
N ASP A 317 4.78 -27.29 -1.80
CA ASP A 317 5.71 -27.67 -0.71
C ASP A 317 7.08 -28.28 -1.14
N ASN A 318 7.45 -28.34 -2.43
CA ASN A 318 8.60 -29.12 -2.90
C ASN A 318 9.74 -28.32 -3.58
N SER A 319 9.67 -26.99 -3.64
CA SER A 319 10.74 -26.22 -4.28
C SER A 319 11.82 -25.79 -3.29
N ASP A 320 13.08 -25.95 -3.68
CA ASP A 320 14.26 -25.49 -2.93
C ASP A 320 14.31 -23.97 -2.91
N MET A 321 13.44 -23.37 -2.09
CA MET A 321 13.28 -21.93 -2.09
C MET A 321 14.50 -21.24 -1.54
N PHE A 322 15.19 -21.81 -0.57
CA PHE A 322 16.38 -21.18 -0.01
C PHE A 322 17.50 -21.08 -1.05
N TRP A 323 17.64 -22.05 -1.96
CA TRP A 323 18.45 -21.86 -3.16
C TRP A 323 17.98 -20.68 -4.01
N ASN A 324 16.67 -20.51 -4.16
CA ASN A 324 16.08 -19.39 -4.89
C ASN A 324 16.09 -18.06 -4.14
N LEU A 325 16.26 -18.04 -2.81
CA LEU A 325 16.50 -16.82 -2.04
C LEU A 325 17.93 -16.31 -2.25
N SER A 326 18.86 -17.19 -2.61
CA SER A 326 20.18 -16.80 -3.11
C SER A 326 20.20 -16.41 -4.59
N SER A 327 19.14 -16.69 -5.34
CA SER A 327 19.00 -16.24 -6.73
C SER A 327 17.96 -15.11 -6.85
N GLN A 328 18.06 -14.28 -7.88
CA GLN A 328 17.07 -13.23 -8.07
C GLN A 328 15.78 -13.86 -8.61
N LEU A 329 14.74 -13.97 -7.77
CA LEU A 329 13.44 -14.47 -8.21
C LEU A 329 12.63 -13.32 -8.84
N GLN A 330 12.19 -13.52 -10.09
CA GLN A 330 11.30 -12.60 -10.80
C GLN A 330 9.94 -13.27 -11.04
N LEU A 331 8.88 -12.64 -10.55
CA LEU A 331 7.50 -13.00 -10.88
C LEU A 331 6.97 -11.96 -11.86
N GLN A 332 6.41 -12.39 -12.96
CA GLN A 332 5.95 -11.53 -14.03
C GLN A 332 4.42 -11.66 -14.18
N THR A 333 3.66 -10.56 -14.17
CA THR A 333 2.21 -10.65 -14.48
C THR A 333 1.96 -10.99 -15.94
N ASP A 334 0.83 -11.64 -16.24
CA ASP A 334 0.41 -12.00 -17.60
C ASP A 334 -0.17 -10.84 -18.44
N GLU A 335 0.10 -9.60 -18.05
CA GLU A 335 -0.49 -8.42 -18.69
C GLU A 335 0.33 -7.96 -19.90
N ILE A 336 -0.32 -7.23 -20.82
CA ILE A 336 0.32 -6.58 -21.99
C ILE A 336 1.54 -5.73 -21.57
N LYS A 337 1.50 -5.17 -20.36
CA LYS A 337 2.61 -4.51 -19.69
C LYS A 337 2.94 -5.28 -18.42
N PRO A 338 3.81 -6.30 -18.50
CA PRO A 338 4.06 -7.17 -17.38
C PRO A 338 4.69 -6.41 -16.21
N ILE A 339 4.18 -6.67 -15.02
CA ILE A 339 4.78 -6.23 -13.77
C ILE A 339 5.73 -7.32 -13.33
N VAL A 340 7.00 -6.97 -13.23
CA VAL A 340 8.06 -7.85 -12.76
C VAL A 340 8.26 -7.57 -11.28
N TYR A 341 7.67 -8.42 -10.43
CA TYR A 341 8.01 -8.47 -9.02
C TYR A 341 9.39 -9.09 -8.89
N THR A 342 10.34 -8.33 -8.37
CA THR A 342 11.66 -8.83 -8.07
C THR A 342 11.75 -9.11 -6.58
N LEU A 343 11.97 -10.36 -6.22
CA LEU A 343 12.52 -10.71 -4.94
C LEU A 343 14.04 -10.58 -5.02
N LYS A 344 14.60 -9.73 -4.17
CA LYS A 344 16.05 -9.52 -4.10
C LYS A 344 16.73 -10.76 -3.55
N CYS A 345 17.83 -11.21 -4.14
CA CYS A 345 18.66 -12.22 -3.48
C CYS A 345 19.37 -11.61 -2.27
N SER A 346 19.43 -12.36 -1.19
CA SER A 346 20.19 -11.98 0.00
C SER A 346 20.70 -13.24 0.64
N ASP A 347 21.91 -13.22 1.20
CA ASP A 347 22.42 -14.33 2.01
C ASP A 347 21.92 -14.29 3.45
N ILE A 348 21.18 -13.23 3.81
CA ILE A 348 20.60 -12.99 5.12
C ILE A 348 19.19 -12.43 4.92
N TRP A 349 18.21 -13.06 5.55
CA TRP A 349 16.82 -12.67 5.52
C TRP A 349 16.32 -12.47 6.92
N ILE A 350 15.54 -11.42 7.12
CA ILE A 350 14.93 -11.11 8.41
C ILE A 350 13.43 -11.18 8.20
N PHE A 351 12.78 -11.99 8.99
CA PHE A 351 11.34 -12.07 9.01
C PHE A 351 10.83 -11.70 10.38
N ARG A 352 9.85 -10.81 10.47
CA ARG A 352 9.12 -10.52 11.71
C ARG A 352 7.92 -11.43 11.80
N LYS A 353 7.57 -11.93 12.99
CA LYS A 353 6.31 -12.67 13.20
C LYS A 353 5.11 -11.91 12.63
N ASP A 354 4.29 -12.61 11.86
CA ASP A 354 3.13 -12.04 11.18
C ASP A 354 1.90 -12.13 12.10
N GLN A 355 1.30 -10.99 12.41
CA GLN A 355 0.11 -10.92 13.26
C GLN A 355 -1.17 -11.36 12.53
N GLU A 356 -1.17 -11.38 11.19
CA GLU A 356 -2.34 -11.81 10.40
C GLU A 356 -2.35 -13.34 10.15
N CYS A 357 -1.30 -14.06 10.55
CA CYS A 357 -1.12 -15.47 10.18
C CYS A 357 -0.42 -16.23 11.29
N ASP A 358 -1.14 -17.15 11.94
CA ASP A 358 -0.56 -18.05 12.93
C ASP A 358 0.61 -18.83 12.31
N ASN A 359 1.75 -18.80 13.01
CA ASN A 359 3.04 -19.36 12.56
C ASN A 359 3.58 -18.74 11.25
N GLY A 360 3.08 -17.55 10.89
CA GLY A 360 3.57 -16.75 9.78
C GLY A 360 4.71 -15.82 10.18
N TRP A 361 5.58 -15.53 9.22
CA TRP A 361 6.72 -14.63 9.34
C TRP A 361 6.79 -13.76 8.08
N LEU A 362 6.93 -12.46 8.25
CA LEU A 362 6.89 -11.46 7.18
C LEU A 362 8.26 -10.84 6.97
N SER A 363 8.77 -10.87 5.75
CA SER A 363 10.08 -10.32 5.40
C SER A 363 10.16 -8.82 5.74
N GLN A 364 11.21 -8.44 6.44
CA GLN A 364 11.54 -7.06 6.77
C GLN A 364 12.95 -6.72 6.28
N GLN A 365 13.22 -5.42 6.19
CA GLN A 365 14.57 -4.91 5.91
C GLN A 365 15.42 -4.77 7.17
N ASN A 366 14.78 -4.60 8.33
CA ASN A 366 15.44 -4.38 9.61
C ASN A 366 14.70 -5.10 10.72
N MET A 367 15.43 -5.41 11.80
CA MET A 367 14.81 -5.90 13.02
C MET A 367 14.06 -4.76 13.73
N GLN A 368 13.02 -5.14 14.46
CA GLN A 368 12.24 -4.26 15.33
C GLN A 368 12.41 -4.75 16.76
N MET A 369 12.66 -3.83 17.68
CA MET A 369 12.79 -4.13 19.11
C MET A 369 11.55 -4.87 19.65
N TYR A 370 11.78 -5.77 20.61
CA TYR A 370 10.79 -6.59 21.34
C TYR A 370 9.83 -7.40 20.49
N GLN A 371 10.11 -7.55 19.21
CA GLN A 371 9.34 -8.40 18.32
C GLN A 371 10.12 -9.67 18.01
N ASP A 372 9.40 -10.77 17.88
CA ASP A 372 9.99 -12.01 17.41
C ASP A 372 10.43 -11.83 15.95
N HIS A 373 11.71 -12.07 15.70
CA HIS A 373 12.28 -12.19 14.37
C HIS A 373 12.82 -13.59 14.14
N TRP A 374 12.67 -14.06 12.91
CA TRP A 374 13.30 -15.25 12.38
C TRP A 374 14.32 -14.80 11.34
N ILE A 375 15.59 -15.01 11.64
CA ILE A 375 16.71 -14.66 10.77
C ILE A 375 17.13 -15.93 10.07
N VAL A 376 17.17 -15.90 8.73
CA VAL A 376 17.65 -17.01 7.90
C VAL A 376 18.89 -16.57 7.16
N PHE A 377 19.98 -17.32 7.26
CA PHE A 377 21.27 -16.88 6.73
C PHE A 377 22.16 -18.03 6.26
N LYS A 378 23.09 -17.76 5.36
CA LYS A 378 24.10 -18.74 4.92
C LYS A 378 25.10 -19.03 6.05
N GLU A 379 25.50 -20.29 6.18
CA GLU A 379 26.40 -20.80 7.24
C GLU A 379 27.69 -19.95 7.41
N ARG A 380 28.24 -19.42 6.32
CA ARG A 380 29.42 -18.53 6.37
C ARG A 380 29.25 -17.25 7.21
N TYR A 381 28.02 -16.88 7.56
CA TYR A 381 27.72 -15.71 8.39
C TYR A 381 27.50 -16.03 9.88
N VAL A 382 27.57 -17.30 10.32
CA VAL A 382 27.29 -17.70 11.72
C VAL A 382 28.01 -16.86 12.74
N SER A 383 29.35 -16.76 12.66
CA SER A 383 30.15 -16.03 13.66
C SER A 383 29.73 -14.57 13.70
N ARG A 384 29.69 -13.90 12.54
CA ARG A 384 29.38 -12.46 12.46
C ARG A 384 27.96 -12.15 12.93
N ILE A 385 26.99 -13.02 12.64
CA ILE A 385 25.61 -12.86 13.10
C ILE A 385 25.51 -13.07 14.61
N LYS A 386 26.18 -14.10 15.16
CA LYS A 386 26.24 -14.30 16.62
C LYS A 386 26.89 -13.10 17.32
N ASP A 387 28.02 -12.62 16.79
CA ASP A 387 28.73 -11.45 17.33
C ASP A 387 27.81 -10.21 17.31
N CYS A 388 27.17 -9.94 16.17
CA CYS A 388 26.20 -8.85 16.00
C CYS A 388 25.03 -8.96 16.99
N LEU A 389 24.40 -10.13 17.09
CA LEU A 389 23.25 -10.33 17.97
C LEU A 389 23.60 -10.29 19.45
N SER A 390 24.82 -10.71 19.83
CA SER A 390 25.29 -10.63 21.21
C SER A 390 25.30 -9.19 21.75
N GLN A 391 25.51 -8.21 20.86
CA GLN A 391 25.50 -6.80 21.20
C GLN A 391 24.06 -6.30 21.46
N THR A 392 23.06 -6.81 20.71
CA THR A 392 21.63 -6.45 20.87
C THR A 392 20.98 -6.89 22.19
N ARG A 393 21.70 -7.64 23.05
CA ARG A 393 21.16 -8.29 24.26
C ARG A 393 19.88 -9.09 24.00
N ALA A 394 19.74 -9.70 22.82
CA ALA A 394 18.65 -10.62 22.57
C ALA A 394 18.64 -11.69 23.68
N HIS A 395 17.50 -11.89 24.33
CA HIS A 395 17.34 -12.97 25.31
C HIS A 395 17.67 -14.29 24.62
N GLU A 396 18.53 -15.09 25.26
CA GLU A 396 18.89 -16.45 24.86
C GLU A 396 19.03 -16.62 23.35
N ILE A 397 20.19 -16.22 22.80
CA ILE A 397 20.52 -16.56 21.42
C ILE A 397 20.65 -18.08 21.34
N GLU A 398 19.59 -18.73 20.87
CA GLU A 398 19.59 -20.17 20.60
C GLU A 398 20.73 -20.54 19.65
N SER A 399 21.14 -21.81 19.66
CA SER A 399 22.06 -22.26 18.61
C SER A 399 21.33 -22.21 17.26
N PRO A 400 21.97 -21.70 16.19
CA PRO A 400 21.34 -21.67 14.86
C PRO A 400 20.89 -23.07 14.45
N ASN A 401 19.64 -23.17 14.02
CA ASN A 401 19.04 -24.41 13.53
C ASN A 401 19.37 -24.58 12.05
N VAL A 402 19.86 -25.77 11.67
CA VAL A 402 20.09 -26.12 10.27
C VAL A 402 18.76 -26.21 9.54
N ILE A 403 18.65 -25.55 8.39
CA ILE A 403 17.48 -25.69 7.52
C ILE A 403 17.72 -26.87 6.57
N TYR A 404 16.88 -27.89 6.71
CA TYR A 404 16.83 -29.01 5.77
C TYR A 404 15.83 -28.72 4.66
N VAL A 405 16.21 -28.95 3.41
CA VAL A 405 15.31 -28.90 2.25
C VAL A 405 15.29 -30.28 1.62
N ASN A 406 14.09 -30.86 1.51
CA ASN A 406 13.91 -32.23 1.01
C ASN A 406 14.77 -33.28 1.77
N GLY A 407 15.09 -33.02 3.04
CA GLY A 407 15.90 -33.90 3.88
C GLY A 407 17.41 -33.72 3.76
N GLU A 408 17.89 -32.78 2.93
CA GLU A 408 19.32 -32.47 2.77
C GLU A 408 19.69 -31.10 3.36
N GLU A 409 20.92 -30.98 3.87
CA GLU A 409 21.48 -29.71 4.33
C GLU A 409 21.77 -28.80 3.14
N ASN A 410 21.23 -27.59 3.14
CA ASN A 410 21.34 -26.65 2.01
C ASN A 410 22.29 -25.46 2.27
N GLY A 411 23.07 -25.54 3.36
CA GLY A 411 23.99 -24.49 3.81
C GLY A 411 23.30 -23.23 4.37
N TRP A 412 21.99 -23.27 4.64
CA TRP A 412 21.25 -22.25 5.34
C TRP A 412 20.98 -22.64 6.79
N LEU A 413 21.07 -21.65 7.65
CA LEU A 413 20.77 -21.74 9.05
C LEU A 413 19.68 -20.74 9.39
N SER A 414 19.02 -20.95 10.51
CA SER A 414 18.09 -19.98 11.04
C SER A 414 18.16 -19.82 12.54
N LEU A 415 17.73 -18.65 12.99
CA LEU A 415 17.74 -18.28 14.39
C LEU A 415 16.49 -17.46 14.69
N LYS A 416 15.82 -17.76 15.79
CA LYS A 416 14.77 -16.90 16.33
C LYS A 416 15.41 -15.95 17.34
N VAL A 417 15.11 -14.66 17.22
CA VAL A 417 15.64 -13.63 18.10
C VAL A 417 14.56 -12.63 18.47
N LYS A 418 14.68 -12.06 19.67
CA LYS A 418 13.85 -10.95 20.13
C LYS A 418 14.79 -9.85 20.66
N PRO A 419 15.17 -8.87 19.81
CA PRO A 419 16.16 -7.88 20.20
C PRO A 419 15.58 -6.93 21.26
N THR A 420 16.33 -6.66 22.33
CA THR A 420 15.86 -5.84 23.47
C THR A 420 16.61 -4.52 23.61
N LYS A 421 17.70 -4.33 22.86
CA LYS A 421 18.50 -3.11 22.87
C LYS A 421 18.59 -2.51 21.48
N LEU A 422 18.48 -1.18 21.41
CA LEU A 422 18.73 -0.43 20.19
C LEU A 422 20.23 -0.39 19.93
N GLU A 423 20.67 -0.98 18.82
CA GLU A 423 22.06 -0.85 18.36
C GLU A 423 22.12 -0.74 16.84
N SER A 424 22.98 0.17 16.39
CA SER A 424 23.41 0.29 15.02
C SER A 424 24.67 -0.54 14.82
N PHE A 425 24.73 -1.29 13.73
CA PHE A 425 25.91 -2.05 13.36
C PHE A 425 26.73 -1.30 12.35
N ASP A 426 28.04 -1.19 12.60
CA ASP A 426 28.99 -0.61 11.65
C ASP A 426 29.32 -1.57 10.50
N ASP A 427 28.95 -2.85 10.60
CA ASP A 427 29.24 -3.82 9.54
C ASP A 427 28.32 -3.57 8.32
N PRO A 428 28.90 -3.13 7.19
CA PRO A 428 28.16 -2.78 5.98
C PRO A 428 27.39 -3.95 5.36
N ASN A 429 27.73 -5.21 5.71
CA ASN A 429 27.05 -6.40 5.19
C ASN A 429 25.95 -6.90 6.12
N LEU A 430 25.93 -6.43 7.37
CA LEU A 430 24.96 -6.81 8.39
C LEU A 430 24.04 -5.66 8.80
N TRP A 431 24.06 -4.54 8.07
CA TRP A 431 23.22 -3.37 8.37
C TRP A 431 21.72 -3.71 8.50
N MET A 432 21.25 -4.74 7.79
CA MET A 432 19.87 -5.21 7.91
C MET A 432 19.56 -5.77 9.30
N LEU A 433 20.55 -6.28 10.03
CA LEU A 433 20.37 -6.65 11.43
C LEU A 433 20.23 -5.44 12.34
N SER A 434 20.38 -4.20 11.83
CA SER A 434 20.12 -3.00 12.64
C SER A 434 18.73 -3.08 13.26
N VAL A 435 18.70 -2.77 14.54
CA VAL A 435 17.48 -2.79 15.32
C VAL A 435 16.89 -1.40 15.24
N LYS A 436 15.68 -1.27 14.71
CA LYS A 436 14.93 0.00 14.70
C LYS A 436 13.96 0.02 15.87
N SER A 437 13.99 1.11 16.65
CA SER A 437 12.95 1.42 17.63
C SER A 437 11.70 1.89 16.88
N SER A 438 10.55 1.35 17.29
CA SER A 438 9.28 1.97 16.99
C SER A 438 9.24 3.34 17.67
N LYS A 439 9.15 4.44 16.92
CA LYS A 439 9.06 5.79 17.51
C LYS A 439 7.66 6.16 18.01
N GLN A 440 6.66 5.29 17.79
CA GLN A 440 5.25 5.61 17.97
C GLN A 440 4.50 4.56 18.80
N ILE A 441 3.55 5.02 19.61
CA ILE A 441 2.53 4.17 20.24
C ILE A 441 1.64 3.64 19.11
N THR A 442 1.38 2.35 19.02
CA THR A 442 0.53 1.73 18.00
C THR A 442 -0.70 1.06 18.63
N LEU A 443 -1.81 1.03 17.89
CA LEU A 443 -3.07 0.41 18.30
C LEU A 443 -3.33 -0.79 17.38
N ASN A 444 -3.17 -2.00 17.90
CA ASN A 444 -3.24 -3.26 17.16
C ASN A 444 -4.48 -4.06 17.58
N GLY A 445 -5.14 -4.74 16.64
CA GLY A 445 -6.40 -5.46 16.94
C GLY A 445 -7.58 -4.53 17.23
N GLY A 446 -8.54 -5.03 18.03
CA GLY A 446 -9.83 -4.39 18.29
C GLY A 446 -10.76 -4.35 17.07
N LEU A 447 -11.98 -3.86 17.26
CA LEU A 447 -12.93 -3.62 16.16
C LEU A 447 -12.95 -2.12 15.83
N PRO A 448 -12.13 -1.67 14.84
CA PRO A 448 -12.11 -0.26 14.47
C PRO A 448 -13.38 0.11 13.69
N VAL A 449 -14.00 1.20 14.09
CA VAL A 449 -15.15 1.83 13.45
C VAL A 449 -14.84 3.30 13.18
N LYS A 450 -15.68 3.98 12.39
CA LYS A 450 -15.65 5.44 12.30
C LYS A 450 -16.70 6.00 13.26
N ASP A 451 -16.32 6.98 14.08
CA ASP A 451 -17.29 7.74 14.87
C ASP A 451 -18.10 8.70 13.97
N GLN A 452 -19.02 9.46 14.58
CA GLN A 452 -19.86 10.44 13.88
C GLN A 452 -19.08 11.53 13.14
N ASP A 453 -17.85 11.80 13.59
CA ASP A 453 -16.95 12.80 13.02
C ASP A 453 -15.98 12.16 11.99
N GLY A 454 -16.11 10.86 11.73
CA GLY A 454 -15.29 10.11 10.79
C GLY A 454 -13.92 9.70 11.32
N HIS A 455 -13.62 9.96 12.59
CA HIS A 455 -12.38 9.54 13.24
C HIS A 455 -12.40 8.04 13.53
N ARG A 456 -11.21 7.42 13.56
CA ARG A 456 -11.09 6.00 13.91
C ARG A 456 -11.37 5.86 15.41
N ALA A 457 -12.43 5.13 15.74
CA ALA A 457 -12.77 4.73 17.10
C ALA A 457 -12.78 3.20 17.22
N TYR A 458 -12.85 2.71 18.46
CA TYR A 458 -12.93 1.29 18.77
C TYR A 458 -14.18 1.04 19.60
N LEU A 459 -14.85 -0.10 19.37
CA LEU A 459 -15.96 -0.48 20.23
C LEU A 459 -15.45 -0.86 21.62
N ASN A 460 -16.11 -0.43 22.68
CA ASN A 460 -15.76 -0.78 24.05
C ASN A 460 -15.74 -2.30 24.31
N ILE A 461 -16.51 -3.07 23.56
CA ILE A 461 -16.54 -4.54 23.60
C ILE A 461 -15.38 -5.21 22.83
N SER A 462 -14.53 -4.44 22.16
CA SER A 462 -13.40 -4.95 21.37
C SER A 462 -12.31 -3.88 21.27
N LEU A 463 -11.66 -3.63 22.40
CA LEU A 463 -10.58 -2.65 22.53
C LEU A 463 -9.32 -3.09 21.78
N PRO A 464 -8.51 -2.14 21.28
CA PRO A 464 -7.23 -2.45 20.70
C PRO A 464 -6.22 -2.80 21.78
N ILE A 465 -5.23 -3.61 21.41
CA ILE A 465 -3.99 -3.77 22.14
C ILE A 465 -3.11 -2.54 21.87
N ILE A 466 -2.64 -1.87 22.92
CA ILE A 466 -1.70 -0.76 22.77
C ILE A 466 -0.29 -1.34 22.80
N SER A 467 0.50 -1.10 21.76
CA SER A 467 1.94 -1.40 21.76
C SER A 467 2.73 -0.11 21.82
N VAL A 468 3.61 0.03 22.80
CA VAL A 468 4.36 1.26 23.04
C VAL A 468 5.68 1.31 22.27
N PRO A 469 6.20 2.53 21.98
CA PRO A 469 7.50 2.70 21.37
C PRO A 469 8.62 2.32 22.32
N ASP A 470 9.82 2.09 21.79
CA ASP A 470 10.95 1.73 22.63
C ASP A 470 11.71 2.95 23.10
N LEU A 471 11.26 3.44 24.26
CA LEU A 471 11.99 4.38 25.11
C LEU A 471 12.72 3.56 26.18
N GLY A 472 13.99 3.89 26.44
CA GLY A 472 14.94 3.00 27.10
C GLY A 472 14.52 2.47 28.48
N LEU A 473 14.45 1.14 28.58
CA LEU A 473 14.71 0.27 29.74
C LEU A 473 14.44 0.85 31.15
N SER A 474 13.16 0.82 31.56
CA SER A 474 12.80 0.41 32.92
C SER A 474 11.53 -0.46 32.88
N PRO A 475 11.51 -1.66 33.49
CA PRO A 475 10.30 -2.47 33.62
C PRO A 475 9.20 -1.82 34.46
N GLU A 476 9.49 -0.70 35.13
CA GLU A 476 8.51 0.11 35.87
C GLU A 476 7.85 1.20 34.99
N GLU A 477 8.09 1.22 33.68
CA GLU A 477 7.47 2.22 32.82
C GLU A 477 5.95 2.00 32.72
N LEU A 478 5.22 3.03 33.15
CA LEU A 478 3.76 3.06 33.11
C LEU A 478 3.29 3.80 31.87
N VAL A 479 2.35 3.20 31.15
CA VAL A 479 1.57 3.91 30.15
C VAL A 479 0.42 4.59 30.84
N ARG A 480 0.31 5.90 30.67
CA ARG A 480 -0.81 6.67 31.19
C ARG A 480 -1.90 6.72 30.14
N ILE A 481 -3.11 6.30 30.50
CA ILE A 481 -4.29 6.41 29.65
C ILE A 481 -5.32 7.22 30.43
N GLY A 482 -5.45 8.50 30.06
CA GLY A 482 -6.14 9.47 30.91
C GLY A 482 -5.41 9.61 32.25
N GLU A 483 -6.12 9.43 33.36
CA GLU A 483 -5.57 9.49 34.71
C GLU A 483 -5.02 8.13 35.21
N GLN A 484 -5.36 7.05 34.52
CA GLN A 484 -4.97 5.71 34.91
C GLN A 484 -3.57 5.37 34.40
N THR A 485 -2.86 4.54 35.15
CA THR A 485 -1.54 4.02 34.76
C THR A 485 -1.63 2.52 34.56
N PHE A 486 -1.00 2.05 33.51
CA PHE A 486 -0.97 0.64 33.15
C PHE A 486 0.48 0.18 33.03
N PRO A 487 0.84 -0.96 33.64
CA PRO A 487 2.14 -1.55 33.44
C PRO A 487 2.31 -1.99 31.99
N VAL A 488 3.49 -1.76 31.45
CA VAL A 488 3.89 -2.29 30.15
C VAL A 488 4.48 -3.67 30.38
N ASN A 489 3.92 -4.70 29.77
CA ASN A 489 4.48 -6.05 29.89
C ASN A 489 5.80 -6.20 29.10
N GLU A 490 6.44 -7.36 29.20
CA GLU A 490 7.70 -7.66 28.50
C GLU A 490 7.57 -7.62 26.96
N ASP A 491 6.35 -7.79 26.44
CA ASP A 491 6.04 -7.67 25.01
C ASP A 491 5.77 -6.22 24.58
N ARG A 492 5.97 -5.25 25.49
CA ARG A 492 5.69 -3.82 25.29
C ARG A 492 4.24 -3.57 24.91
N ILE A 493 3.36 -4.41 25.45
CA ILE A 493 1.92 -4.38 25.24
C ILE A 493 1.25 -3.93 26.54
N VAL A 494 0.24 -3.08 26.40
CA VAL A 494 -0.70 -2.73 27.46
C VAL A 494 -2.03 -3.41 27.17
N GLY A 495 -2.41 -4.33 28.06
CA GLY A 495 -3.76 -4.90 28.08
C GLY A 495 -4.77 -3.88 28.60
N LEU A 496 -5.92 -3.80 27.94
CA LEU A 496 -6.99 -2.85 28.28
C LEU A 496 -8.21 -3.59 28.86
N ASP A 497 -7.99 -4.54 29.78
CA ASP A 497 -9.02 -5.48 30.25
C ASP A 497 -10.19 -4.76 30.98
N ASP A 498 -11.18 -4.30 30.19
CA ASP A 498 -12.43 -3.60 30.58
C ASP A 498 -12.27 -2.31 31.41
N VAL A 499 -11.08 -1.74 31.49
CA VAL A 499 -10.80 -0.60 32.40
C VAL A 499 -11.21 0.76 31.82
N LEU A 500 -11.38 0.87 30.50
CA LEU A 500 -11.60 2.16 29.85
C LEU A 500 -13.07 2.41 29.52
N ASP A 501 -13.60 3.49 30.07
CA ASP A 501 -14.92 3.99 29.74
C ASP A 501 -15.03 4.46 28.28
N VAL A 502 -16.26 4.60 27.82
CA VAL A 502 -16.58 5.25 26.55
C VAL A 502 -16.10 6.70 26.59
N GLY A 503 -15.32 7.10 25.60
CA GLY A 503 -14.77 8.46 25.55
C GLY A 503 -13.50 8.57 24.72
N ILE A 504 -12.85 9.72 24.84
CA ILE A 504 -11.56 10.01 24.23
C ILE A 504 -10.50 9.97 25.32
N HIS A 505 -9.55 9.05 25.17
CA HIS A 505 -8.45 8.85 26.11
C HIS A 505 -7.13 9.27 25.49
N GLN A 506 -6.31 10.00 26.24
CA GLN A 506 -4.94 10.30 25.84
C GLN A 506 -4.01 9.21 26.40
N ILE A 507 -3.40 8.44 25.50
CA ILE A 507 -2.34 7.50 25.82
C ILE A 507 -1.03 8.29 25.81
N SER A 508 -0.29 8.28 26.91
CA SER A 508 1.02 8.88 27.00
C SER A 508 2.04 7.89 27.52
N TYR A 509 3.23 7.94 26.92
CA TYR A 509 4.36 7.08 27.26
C TYR A 509 5.66 7.84 26.95
N GLY A 510 6.42 8.15 28.00
CA GLY A 510 7.51 9.12 27.92
C GLY A 510 7.02 10.47 27.38
N SER A 511 7.69 10.99 26.35
CA SER A 511 7.29 12.23 25.65
C SER A 511 6.29 12.02 24.52
N LYS A 512 5.84 10.78 24.29
CA LYS A 512 4.92 10.43 23.20
C LYS A 512 3.49 10.42 23.70
N THR A 513 2.59 10.99 22.92
CA THR A 513 1.15 10.96 23.18
C THR A 513 0.39 10.44 21.96
N ARG A 514 -0.75 9.79 22.19
CA ARG A 514 -1.65 9.29 21.15
C ARG A 514 -3.08 9.24 21.66
N GLU A 515 -4.03 9.66 20.84
CA GLU A 515 -5.44 9.59 21.16
C GLU A 515 -6.04 8.20 20.89
N LEU A 516 -6.84 7.70 21.83
CA LEU A 516 -7.64 6.48 21.74
C LEU A 516 -9.12 6.84 21.94
N ARG A 517 -9.94 6.63 20.91
CA ARG A 517 -11.39 6.84 20.98
C ARG A 517 -12.11 5.52 21.18
N ILE A 518 -12.90 5.44 22.24
CA ILE A 518 -13.73 4.28 22.59
C ILE A 518 -15.18 4.70 22.50
N ILE A 519 -15.98 3.98 21.73
CA ILE A 519 -17.42 4.22 21.62
C ILE A 519 -18.20 3.01 22.10
N ALA A 520 -19.30 3.25 22.81
CA ALA A 520 -20.30 2.21 23.03
C ALA A 520 -21.15 2.08 21.77
N PRO A 521 -21.50 0.85 21.35
CA PRO A 521 -22.54 0.67 20.36
C PRO A 521 -23.84 1.25 20.92
N GLN A 522 -24.38 2.29 20.27
CA GLN A 522 -25.72 2.78 20.58
C GLN A 522 -26.73 1.69 20.20
N ARG A 523 -27.34 1.06 21.21
CA ARG A 523 -28.56 0.28 21.01
C ARG A 523 -29.68 1.28 20.79
N MET A 524 -30.31 1.31 19.62
CA MET A 524 -31.59 2.03 19.53
C MET A 524 -32.62 1.28 20.38
N LEU A 525 -33.50 2.02 21.06
CA LEU A 525 -34.52 1.48 21.96
C LEU A 525 -35.34 0.34 21.33
N ASP A 526 -35.57 0.37 20.01
CA ASP A 526 -36.29 -0.65 19.25
C ASP A 526 -35.58 -2.01 19.12
N TYR A 527 -34.37 -2.14 19.68
CA TYR A 527 -33.49 -3.31 19.57
C TYR A 527 -33.08 -3.91 20.91
N GLN A 528 -33.75 -3.59 22.02
CA GLN A 528 -33.41 -4.13 23.35
C GLN A 528 -33.37 -5.67 23.38
N ASP A 529 -34.23 -6.33 22.60
CA ASP A 529 -34.31 -7.80 22.51
C ASP A 529 -33.46 -8.41 21.38
N LYS A 530 -32.54 -7.64 20.76
CA LYS A 530 -31.77 -8.10 19.60
C LYS A 530 -30.28 -8.20 19.90
N THR A 531 -29.68 -9.34 19.56
CA THR A 531 -28.25 -9.57 19.68
C THR A 531 -27.49 -8.73 18.66
N LEU A 532 -26.45 -8.01 19.12
CA LEU A 532 -25.51 -7.32 18.24
C LEU A 532 -24.70 -8.37 17.47
N THR A 533 -24.88 -8.38 16.15
CA THR A 533 -24.13 -9.19 15.20
C THR A 533 -23.31 -8.29 14.28
N ALA A 534 -22.45 -8.88 13.46
CA ALA A 534 -21.73 -8.15 12.43
C ALA A 534 -21.97 -8.83 11.08
N LYS A 535 -22.23 -8.04 10.03
CA LYS A 535 -22.38 -8.53 8.66
C LYS A 535 -21.38 -7.83 7.76
N LEU A 536 -20.83 -8.54 6.78
CA LEU A 536 -20.10 -7.92 5.68
C LEU A 536 -21.09 -7.32 4.67
N ASP A 537 -20.93 -6.05 4.35
CA ASP A 537 -21.68 -5.43 3.25
C ASP A 537 -21.15 -5.86 1.88
N VAL A 538 -21.72 -5.29 0.81
CA VAL A 538 -21.31 -5.55 -0.58
C VAL A 538 -19.85 -5.15 -0.86
N ASP A 539 -19.29 -4.24 -0.07
CA ASP A 539 -17.90 -3.79 -0.14
C ASP A 539 -16.97 -4.58 0.81
N LYS A 540 -17.49 -5.60 1.50
CA LYS A 540 -16.79 -6.36 2.55
C LYS A 540 -16.37 -5.51 3.76
N LYS A 541 -17.09 -4.43 4.05
CA LYS A 541 -16.95 -3.68 5.30
C LYS A 541 -17.78 -4.37 6.37
N ILE A 542 -17.23 -4.44 7.59
CA ILE A 542 -17.95 -4.97 8.74
C ILE A 542 -18.95 -3.91 9.18
N ILE A 543 -20.25 -4.22 9.03
CA ILE A 543 -21.34 -3.38 9.51
C ILE A 543 -21.96 -4.08 10.74
N PRO A 544 -22.04 -3.41 11.90
CA PRO A 544 -22.80 -3.90 13.04
C PRO A 544 -24.30 -3.96 12.69
N THR A 545 -24.94 -5.08 13.01
CA THR A 545 -26.37 -5.33 12.76
C THR A 545 -27.02 -5.91 14.02
N TYR A 546 -28.35 -5.86 14.11
CA TYR A 546 -29.08 -6.40 15.26
C TYR A 546 -30.07 -7.47 14.80
N SER A 547 -30.00 -8.68 15.36
CA SER A 547 -30.85 -9.82 15.01
C SER A 547 -31.79 -10.23 16.15
N LYS A 548 -33.05 -10.54 15.84
CA LYS A 548 -34.05 -11.10 16.79
C LYS A 548 -33.81 -12.59 17.11
N LYS A 549 -32.88 -13.25 16.43
CA LYS A 549 -32.70 -14.71 16.50
C LYS A 549 -31.61 -15.08 17.50
N GLU A 550 -31.83 -16.17 18.23
CA GLU A 550 -30.80 -16.76 19.07
C GLU A 550 -29.52 -17.04 18.24
N PRO A 551 -28.31 -16.93 18.81
CA PRO A 551 -27.05 -17.11 18.07
C PRO A 551 -26.97 -18.44 17.29
N THR A 552 -27.60 -19.49 17.82
CA THR A 552 -27.73 -20.82 17.21
C THR A 552 -28.47 -20.79 15.87
N ASP A 553 -29.54 -20.01 15.74
CA ASP A 553 -30.34 -19.88 14.51
C ASP A 553 -29.63 -19.09 13.39
N ILE A 554 -28.65 -18.24 13.74
CA ILE A 554 -27.88 -17.43 12.80
C ILE A 554 -26.74 -18.26 12.18
N LEU A 555 -26.16 -19.18 12.97
CA LEU A 555 -25.07 -20.06 12.58
C LEU A 555 -25.49 -21.10 11.53
N GLU A 556 -26.71 -21.63 11.59
CA GLU A 556 -27.21 -22.60 10.61
C GLU A 556 -27.56 -22.00 9.24
N LYS A 557 -27.90 -20.71 9.16
CA LYS A 557 -28.43 -20.09 7.92
C LYS A 557 -27.46 -19.18 7.17
N SER A 558 -26.41 -18.67 7.82
CA SER A 558 -25.56 -17.63 7.23
C SER A 558 -24.30 -18.15 6.55
N GLY A 559 -23.85 -19.38 6.83
CA GLY A 559 -22.66 -19.98 6.19
C GLY A 559 -21.35 -19.22 6.43
N VAL A 560 -21.33 -18.25 7.35
CA VAL A 560 -20.17 -17.41 7.67
C VAL A 560 -19.68 -17.79 9.07
N TRP A 561 -18.47 -18.34 9.15
CA TRP A 561 -17.76 -18.56 10.39
C TRP A 561 -16.95 -17.32 10.75
N LEU A 562 -17.19 -16.74 11.92
CA LEU A 562 -16.25 -15.84 12.60
C LEU A 562 -15.73 -16.59 13.82
N SER A 563 -14.55 -17.20 13.70
CA SER A 563 -13.80 -17.69 14.84
C SER A 563 -13.21 -16.49 15.58
N GLY A 564 -13.62 -16.24 16.84
CA GLY A 564 -12.84 -15.37 17.72
C GLY A 564 -13.54 -14.54 18.79
N ALA A 565 -14.87 -14.57 18.94
CA ALA A 565 -15.52 -13.85 20.04
C ALA A 565 -16.68 -14.65 20.64
N LYS A 566 -16.48 -15.19 21.85
CA LYS A 566 -17.58 -15.69 22.69
C LYS A 566 -18.20 -14.49 23.40
N PHE A 567 -19.46 -14.19 23.13
CA PHE A 567 -20.29 -13.34 23.99
C PHE A 567 -20.97 -14.23 25.03
N PHE A 568 -20.66 -14.06 26.32
CA PHE A 568 -21.44 -14.63 27.41
C PHE A 568 -21.74 -13.54 28.44
N GLY A 569 -23.03 -13.25 28.63
CA GLY A 569 -23.56 -12.65 29.84
C GLY A 569 -24.43 -13.71 30.55
N THR A 570 -23.98 -14.11 31.75
CA THR A 570 -24.66 -14.78 32.88
C THR A 570 -25.17 -16.24 32.76
N ASP A 571 -24.67 -17.05 33.73
CA ASP A 571 -25.12 -18.31 34.38
C ASP A 571 -25.23 -19.69 33.64
N ILE A 572 -24.13 -20.49 33.68
CA ILE A 572 -23.89 -21.99 33.83
C ILE A 572 -24.82 -23.05 33.13
N PRO A 573 -24.38 -24.31 32.72
CA PRO A 573 -23.07 -25.00 32.72
C PRO A 573 -22.55 -25.59 31.37
N LYS A 574 -21.23 -25.85 31.40
CA LYS A 574 -20.34 -26.70 30.56
C LYS A 574 -20.96 -27.67 29.51
N THR A 575 -20.56 -27.51 28.26
CA THR A 575 -20.56 -28.57 27.22
C THR A 575 -19.15 -28.75 26.61
N ARG A 576 -18.70 -30.01 26.50
CA ARG A 576 -17.40 -30.43 25.93
C ARG A 576 -17.45 -30.47 24.40
N TRP A 577 -16.27 -30.36 23.78
CA TRP A 577 -16.00 -30.12 22.36
C TRP A 577 -16.22 -31.32 21.41
N ASP A 578 -16.74 -32.46 21.88
CA ASP A 578 -16.52 -33.75 21.20
C ASP A 578 -17.62 -34.15 20.18
N ASN A 579 -18.59 -33.28 19.87
CA ASN A 579 -19.80 -33.66 19.10
C ASN A 579 -20.06 -32.91 17.78
N VAL A 580 -19.04 -32.39 17.09
CA VAL A 580 -19.27 -31.78 15.76
C VAL A 580 -18.97 -32.77 14.63
N CYS A 581 -20.02 -33.40 14.10
CA CYS A 581 -20.01 -34.17 12.86
C CYS A 581 -19.64 -33.29 11.65
N ARG A 582 -18.86 -33.85 10.71
CA ARG A 582 -18.53 -33.22 9.41
C ARG A 582 -19.82 -33.03 8.57
N PRO A 583 -20.02 -31.88 7.91
CA PRO A 583 -21.17 -31.70 7.02
C PRO A 583 -20.97 -32.44 5.67
N PRO A 584 -22.06 -32.91 5.03
CA PRO A 584 -21.99 -33.61 3.75
C PRO A 584 -21.70 -32.63 2.61
N ILE A 585 -20.86 -33.08 1.67
CA ILE A 585 -20.56 -32.37 0.43
C ILE A 585 -21.81 -32.42 -0.47
N LEU A 586 -22.48 -31.29 -0.64
CA LEU A 586 -23.51 -31.16 -1.68
C LEU A 586 -22.83 -31.12 -3.06
N LYS A 587 -23.22 -32.05 -3.94
CA LYS A 587 -22.81 -32.08 -5.35
C LYS A 587 -23.31 -30.82 -6.06
N LYS A 588 -22.43 -30.26 -6.88
CA LYS A 588 -22.61 -29.04 -7.65
C LYS A 588 -23.42 -29.36 -8.91
N ASP A 589 -24.64 -28.85 -9.01
CA ASP A 589 -25.41 -28.91 -10.26
C ASP A 589 -24.74 -28.08 -11.37
N GLU A 590 -24.86 -28.59 -12.59
CA GLU A 590 -24.29 -28.04 -13.83
C GLU A 590 -24.78 -26.61 -14.10
N LYS A 591 -23.92 -25.61 -13.89
CA LYS A 591 -24.11 -24.28 -14.47
C LYS A 591 -23.89 -24.35 -15.97
N GLN A 592 -24.97 -24.26 -16.75
CA GLN A 592 -24.90 -23.95 -18.18
C GLN A 592 -24.11 -22.64 -18.38
N SER A 593 -23.06 -22.69 -19.21
CA SER A 593 -22.22 -21.55 -19.52
C SER A 593 -23.01 -20.46 -20.24
N LEU A 594 -23.29 -19.35 -19.56
CA LEU A 594 -23.77 -18.12 -20.20
C LEU A 594 -22.60 -17.51 -20.99
N GLU A 595 -22.72 -17.48 -22.32
CA GLU A 595 -21.77 -16.81 -23.21
C GLU A 595 -21.61 -15.33 -22.83
N LYS A 596 -20.39 -14.79 -22.93
CA LYS A 596 -20.13 -13.39 -22.55
C LYS A 596 -20.86 -12.45 -23.53
N PRO A 597 -21.41 -11.30 -23.07
CA PRO A 597 -22.14 -10.36 -23.94
C PRO A 597 -21.38 -9.93 -25.21
N ALA A 598 -20.06 -9.81 -25.14
CA ALA A 598 -19.22 -9.44 -26.28
C ALA A 598 -19.19 -10.51 -27.38
N GLU A 599 -19.20 -11.79 -27.02
CA GLU A 599 -19.22 -12.92 -27.95
C GLU A 599 -20.56 -13.00 -28.66
N ILE A 600 -21.65 -12.84 -27.90
CA ILE A 600 -23.02 -12.76 -28.43
C ILE A 600 -23.13 -11.64 -29.48
N ILE A 601 -22.64 -10.44 -29.16
CA ILE A 601 -22.68 -9.29 -30.08
C ILE A 601 -21.84 -9.55 -31.34
N SER A 602 -20.66 -10.15 -31.21
CA SER A 602 -19.79 -10.47 -32.36
C SER A 602 -20.47 -11.49 -33.29
N SER A 603 -21.06 -12.53 -32.73
CA SER A 603 -21.79 -13.57 -33.46
C SER A 603 -22.99 -12.99 -34.21
N ILE A 604 -23.74 -12.05 -33.62
CA ILE A 604 -24.88 -11.39 -34.28
C ILE A 604 -24.43 -10.50 -35.45
N VAL A 605 -23.36 -9.72 -35.27
CA VAL A 605 -22.84 -8.87 -36.36
C VAL A 605 -22.33 -9.72 -37.51
N LYS A 606 -21.71 -10.88 -37.21
CA LYS A 606 -21.30 -11.85 -38.23
C LYS A 606 -22.50 -12.43 -38.97
N LEU A 607 -23.53 -12.86 -38.25
CA LEU A 607 -24.78 -13.36 -38.81
C LEU A 607 -25.45 -12.32 -39.74
N ALA A 608 -25.52 -11.06 -39.33
CA ALA A 608 -26.08 -9.98 -40.14
C ALA A 608 -25.30 -9.73 -41.44
N LYS A 609 -23.96 -9.86 -41.40
CA LYS A 609 -23.11 -9.76 -42.59
C LYS A 609 -23.30 -10.95 -43.54
N GLU A 610 -23.42 -12.16 -43.00
CA GLU A 610 -23.66 -13.37 -43.79
C GLU A 610 -25.04 -13.36 -44.45
N PHE A 611 -26.07 -12.85 -43.75
CA PHE A 611 -27.39 -12.67 -44.33
C PHE A 611 -27.38 -11.79 -45.59
N LYS A 612 -26.62 -10.69 -45.58
CA LYS A 612 -26.51 -9.81 -46.76
C LYS A 612 -25.90 -10.52 -47.99
N LYS A 613 -25.09 -11.56 -47.78
CA LYS A 613 -24.45 -12.31 -48.87
C LYS A 613 -25.37 -13.33 -49.56
N ASN A 614 -26.66 -13.39 -49.20
CA ASN A 614 -27.73 -14.19 -49.82
C ASN A 614 -27.29 -15.60 -50.26
N ASN A 615 -27.16 -16.54 -49.31
CA ASN A 615 -27.49 -17.98 -49.48
C ASN A 615 -27.10 -18.92 -48.33
N ASN A 616 -26.61 -18.44 -47.18
CA ASN A 616 -26.25 -19.36 -46.10
C ASN A 616 -27.47 -19.79 -45.25
N PRO A 617 -27.59 -21.08 -44.89
CA PRO A 617 -28.59 -21.54 -43.93
C PRO A 617 -28.37 -20.88 -42.57
N VAL A 618 -29.47 -20.57 -41.88
CA VAL A 618 -29.43 -19.95 -40.55
C VAL A 618 -28.81 -20.94 -39.55
N PRO A 619 -27.69 -20.61 -38.88
CA PRO A 619 -27.07 -21.49 -37.91
C PRO A 619 -28.03 -21.81 -36.75
N LYS A 620 -28.09 -23.07 -36.31
CA LYS A 620 -29.02 -23.50 -35.22
C LYS A 620 -28.87 -22.69 -33.93
N TRP A 621 -27.67 -22.21 -33.62
CA TRP A 621 -27.39 -21.41 -32.43
C TRP A 621 -28.06 -20.01 -32.45
N SER A 622 -28.40 -19.51 -33.64
CA SER A 622 -28.93 -18.15 -33.79
C SER A 622 -30.32 -17.98 -33.17
N LYS A 623 -31.18 -19.01 -33.14
CA LYS A 623 -32.51 -18.94 -32.50
C LYS A 623 -32.41 -18.70 -30.99
N LYS A 624 -31.59 -19.51 -30.30
CA LYS A 624 -31.33 -19.35 -28.85
C LYS A 624 -30.67 -18.01 -28.52
N THR A 625 -29.82 -17.52 -29.43
CA THR A 625 -29.15 -16.22 -29.25
C THR A 625 -30.12 -15.06 -29.42
N ILE A 626 -31.00 -15.10 -30.42
CA ILE A 626 -32.09 -14.11 -30.61
C ILE A 626 -33.01 -14.09 -29.38
N GLU A 627 -33.37 -15.25 -28.84
CA GLU A 627 -34.20 -15.36 -27.65
C GLU A 627 -33.52 -14.75 -26.41
N ASN A 628 -32.23 -15.00 -26.21
CA ASN A 628 -31.45 -14.37 -25.13
C ASN A 628 -31.37 -12.85 -25.24
N ILE A 629 -31.29 -12.30 -26.46
CA ILE A 629 -31.30 -10.84 -26.68
C ILE A 629 -32.69 -10.27 -26.45
N ASP A 630 -33.75 -10.96 -26.89
CA ASP A 630 -35.13 -10.53 -26.69
C ASP A 630 -35.48 -10.44 -25.20
N ASN A 631 -34.94 -11.36 -24.39
CA ASN A 631 -35.11 -11.37 -22.94
C ASN A 631 -34.21 -10.36 -22.20
N ASN A 632 -33.31 -9.65 -22.88
CA ASN A 632 -32.38 -8.69 -22.27
C ASN A 632 -32.37 -7.35 -23.02
N VAL A 633 -33.14 -6.39 -22.49
CA VAL A 633 -33.34 -5.06 -23.08
C VAL A 633 -32.01 -4.32 -23.30
N ALA A 634 -31.09 -4.37 -22.34
CA ALA A 634 -29.79 -3.71 -22.46
C ALA A 634 -28.93 -4.30 -23.58
N LEU A 635 -28.90 -5.63 -23.69
CA LEU A 635 -28.18 -6.33 -24.75
C LEU A 635 -28.76 -6.01 -26.13
N ARG A 636 -30.10 -5.94 -26.24
CA ARG A 636 -30.80 -5.55 -27.47
C ARG A 636 -30.41 -4.14 -27.93
N THR A 637 -30.41 -3.16 -27.03
CA THR A 637 -29.99 -1.79 -27.36
C THR A 637 -28.53 -1.74 -27.86
N LEU A 638 -27.65 -2.54 -27.25
CA LEU A 638 -26.24 -2.58 -27.60
C LEU A 638 -26.01 -3.23 -28.98
N VAL A 639 -26.75 -4.29 -29.28
CA VAL A 639 -26.77 -4.95 -30.59
C VAL A 639 -27.29 -3.99 -31.66
N GLU A 640 -28.39 -3.27 -31.42
CA GLU A 640 -28.92 -2.27 -32.36
C GLU A 640 -27.92 -1.15 -32.64
N LYS A 641 -27.25 -0.63 -31.60
CA LYS A 641 -26.20 0.39 -31.75
C LYS A 641 -25.02 -0.13 -32.58
N LYS A 642 -24.61 -1.39 -32.39
CA LYS A 642 -23.52 -2.03 -33.14
C LYS A 642 -23.88 -2.29 -34.59
N LEU A 643 -25.08 -2.78 -34.86
CA LEU A 643 -25.60 -2.98 -36.23
C LEU A 643 -25.67 -1.66 -36.99
N ARG A 644 -26.08 -0.55 -36.34
CA ARG A 644 -26.06 0.80 -36.94
C ARG A 644 -24.64 1.29 -37.26
N LYS A 645 -23.66 1.00 -36.39
CA LYS A 645 -22.26 1.43 -36.58
C LYS A 645 -21.59 0.72 -37.76
N HIS A 646 -21.98 -0.52 -38.04
CA HIS A 646 -21.52 -1.24 -39.22
C HIS A 646 -22.33 -0.81 -40.45
N LYS A 647 -21.91 0.28 -41.12
CA LYS A 647 -22.52 0.80 -42.37
C LYS A 647 -22.81 -0.28 -43.44
N GLN A 648 -22.10 -1.40 -43.40
CA GLN A 648 -22.25 -2.52 -44.33
C GLN A 648 -23.45 -3.44 -44.04
N THR A 649 -23.99 -3.48 -42.81
CA THR A 649 -25.04 -4.45 -42.46
C THR A 649 -26.44 -4.01 -42.87
N ALA A 650 -26.74 -2.71 -43.02
CA ALA A 650 -28.04 -2.13 -43.42
C ALA A 650 -29.31 -2.63 -42.70
N LEU A 651 -29.20 -3.60 -41.80
CA LEU A 651 -30.30 -4.28 -41.16
C LEU A 651 -30.47 -3.81 -39.73
N SER A 652 -31.70 -3.45 -39.42
CA SER A 652 -32.18 -3.34 -38.06
C SER A 652 -32.19 -4.72 -37.39
N TYR A 653 -32.09 -4.72 -36.05
CA TYR A 653 -32.26 -5.94 -35.25
C TYR A 653 -33.61 -6.62 -35.55
N THR A 654 -34.66 -5.83 -35.79
CA THR A 654 -36.01 -6.30 -36.15
C THR A 654 -36.02 -7.12 -37.45
N GLU A 655 -35.26 -6.69 -38.48
CA GLU A 655 -35.16 -7.42 -39.75
C GLU A 655 -34.37 -8.71 -39.60
N LEU A 656 -33.27 -8.68 -38.83
CA LEU A 656 -32.48 -9.88 -38.52
C LEU A 656 -33.32 -10.91 -37.76
N ARG A 657 -34.09 -10.47 -36.76
CA ARG A 657 -35.03 -11.30 -35.99
C ARG A 657 -36.09 -11.94 -36.88
N ARG A 658 -36.73 -11.14 -37.76
CA ARG A 658 -37.71 -11.66 -38.74
C ARG A 658 -37.10 -12.70 -39.66
N TYR A 659 -35.85 -12.51 -40.09
CA TYR A 659 -35.16 -13.48 -40.94
C TYR A 659 -34.90 -14.80 -40.22
N VAL A 660 -34.34 -14.76 -39.00
CA VAL A 660 -34.07 -15.97 -38.20
C VAL A 660 -35.35 -16.74 -37.88
N ASN A 661 -36.50 -16.06 -37.74
CA ASN A 661 -37.77 -16.71 -37.48
C ASN A 661 -38.46 -17.28 -38.73
N ARG A 662 -38.16 -16.78 -39.93
CA ARG A 662 -38.72 -17.28 -41.20
C ARG A 662 -38.03 -18.54 -41.73
N LYS A 663 -36.81 -18.82 -41.27
CA LYS A 663 -35.99 -19.98 -41.63
C LYS A 663 -35.94 -20.97 -40.46
#